data_AF-A0A955J4X2-F1
#
_entry.id   AF-A0A955J4X2-F1
#
_cell.length_a   1.000
_cell.length_b   1.000
_cell.length_c   1.000
_cell.angle_alpha   90.00
_cell.angle_beta   90.00
_cell.angle_gamma   90.00
#
_symmetry.space_group_name_H-M   'P 1'
#
loop_
_entity.id
_entity.type
_entity.pdbx_description
1 polymer ?
#
loop_
_entity_poly.entity_id
_entity_poly.type
_entity_poly.pdbx_seq_one_letter_code
_entity_poly.pdbx_strand_id
1 'polypeptide(L)'
;MQWSPFLVAGAVFLSGAGLASAGPQGPVDRPTTDARLRDFIDRDPAAVRTPVEGVPQLLRPADVDTAGLRGMDAPWVTRARAVTVDTESFAAAMPGERRRLEFNLFDDVRFTGVLERLEERVFNSYTWFGSLDGIEGGQFVLVSHKGVLALNVFAPGIGSFQVRSIGADLHVVQEVDRGPIGCGIDMLAPPPADDGDGDDVGTRPRGGTRGETDAAPIIDIMIVWTEDAQAEAGTVVAMETQAIIAVDSVNLAFFNSDIDARMRLVFSSLLPGYFEAIPNSYGTELERLTFMNDGQLENVHTMRDEYGADLVAMFISHTANGIAGVAWVLPSLGAVDNDKWGFSVDHWALSSIPGFSVLAHELGHNFGCVHERENSSGPGIFPYSYGYETEVEEGMEDQAFHTIMAYDCADGADCQEAPHFSNPDVLFLGRPTGVAPGLIGQADCALTINNTAPILANYRASVEEVDEYEQKVSPITVTFDGALPNGNSRDPWISGDGRFLALLSEATNLVSPMTMVDGRQVYLLDRDADHDGRLDEADGVSLELFSINDEMGMYGDGDSGRPTVSADACRVAFESLATDLVPNDANGRQDIFMRVRVGSPPDPLCPLPLFFSGLTDRVSLSFDNSATPMVERDPDGSSHRPLVSRDGTFVVFESTARNLVDTDLDNVGDDQTTLRDIYLRELESAKTRRVSVGLERGPGNTVVQTDPDGASEWASVTDRIDSGFGKVMVAFQSRATNLLSPDGEDLGNTTQIYVREMSLVTSSSEIHRVSIFDDGTDFGVPANGHCFRPSISADGRFVAFESLATNLDPSIEDENATYDVFVHDRDVSGSGNFDQPGNRATYLVSRSNFGDQGNQISWDARLNADGSVVVFGSYASNLVPGDSNERFDIFRREWLPDGTGFTELVSRSMTGSVANDHSFSPSISDDGAQVAFYSLATDMFPDDLNESSDVFVYDGRTIYGDVDGDCAVGFSDLNDLLDNWGASVPPGRFGDLNGDGV
;
A
#
# COMPACT_ATOMS: atom_id res chain seq x y z
N MET A 1 -37.27 33.65 -55.16
CA MET A 1 -38.35 33.67 -56.18
C MET A 1 -38.00 32.68 -57.29
N GLN A 2 -38.88 31.69 -57.48
CA GLN A 2 -39.19 30.96 -58.72
C GLN A 2 -38.11 30.21 -59.52
N TRP A 3 -38.06 28.89 -59.30
CA TRP A 3 -38.45 27.80 -60.23
C TRP A 3 -37.90 27.78 -61.67
N SER A 4 -37.23 26.65 -61.99
CA SER A 4 -36.94 26.02 -63.31
C SER A 4 -38.21 25.89 -64.20
N PRO A 5 -38.15 25.52 -65.51
CA PRO A 5 -37.85 24.13 -65.94
C PRO A 5 -37.48 23.81 -67.44
N PHE A 6 -37.21 22.50 -67.69
CA PHE A 6 -37.35 21.66 -68.92
C PHE A 6 -36.41 21.80 -70.14
N LEU A 7 -35.71 20.69 -70.50
CA LEU A 7 -36.19 19.75 -71.54
C LEU A 7 -35.44 18.40 -71.55
N VAL A 8 -36.16 17.34 -71.92
CA VAL A 8 -35.81 15.91 -71.91
C VAL A 8 -35.80 15.35 -73.35
N ALA A 9 -35.00 14.30 -73.56
CA ALA A 9 -35.23 13.10 -74.40
C ALA A 9 -34.26 12.85 -75.57
N GLY A 10 -33.66 11.66 -75.58
CA GLY A 10 -33.03 11.06 -76.75
C GLY A 10 -32.15 9.85 -76.46
N ALA A 11 -32.73 8.74 -76.01
CA ALA A 11 -32.04 7.44 -75.89
C ALA A 11 -32.06 6.69 -77.23
N VAL A 12 -30.90 6.17 -77.67
CA VAL A 12 -30.77 5.02 -78.59
C VAL A 12 -29.55 4.19 -78.19
N PHE A 13 -29.78 2.90 -77.97
CA PHE A 13 -28.82 1.85 -77.63
C PHE A 13 -27.79 1.58 -78.74
N LEU A 14 -26.53 1.38 -78.35
CA LEU A 14 -25.59 0.47 -79.02
C LEU A 14 -24.64 -0.14 -77.98
N SER A 15 -24.56 -1.46 -78.03
CA SER A 15 -23.88 -2.39 -77.15
C SER A 15 -22.36 -2.48 -77.36
N GLY A 16 -21.61 -2.60 -76.25
CA GLY A 16 -20.46 -3.50 -76.14
C GLY A 16 -19.08 -2.97 -76.54
N ALA A 17 -18.37 -2.35 -75.59
CA ALA A 17 -16.94 -2.59 -75.30
C ALA A 17 -16.47 -1.74 -74.10
N GLY A 18 -15.92 -2.39 -73.08
CA GLY A 18 -14.91 -1.83 -72.17
C GLY A 18 -15.42 -1.07 -70.93
N LEU A 19 -15.35 -1.73 -69.78
CA LEU A 19 -14.69 -1.24 -68.56
C LEU A 19 -14.50 -2.47 -67.66
N ALA A 20 -13.25 -2.92 -67.57
CA ALA A 20 -12.85 -3.98 -66.66
C ALA A 20 -13.10 -3.51 -65.23
N SER A 21 -13.68 -4.39 -64.42
CA SER A 21 -13.66 -4.29 -62.96
C SER A 21 -12.23 -4.06 -62.50
N ALA A 22 -11.97 -2.94 -61.82
CA ALA A 22 -10.83 -2.87 -60.93
C ALA A 22 -11.07 -3.94 -59.86
N GLY A 23 -10.25 -4.99 -59.90
CA GLY A 23 -10.22 -5.99 -58.83
C GLY A 23 -9.71 -5.36 -57.53
N PRO A 24 -9.74 -6.12 -56.42
CA PRO A 24 -9.17 -5.65 -55.17
C PRO A 24 -7.70 -5.27 -55.44
N GLN A 25 -7.31 -4.07 -55.04
CA GLN A 25 -5.89 -3.72 -54.92
C GLN A 25 -5.24 -4.84 -54.08
N GLY A 26 -4.18 -5.46 -54.61
CA GLY A 26 -3.41 -6.45 -53.84
C GLY A 26 -2.83 -5.80 -52.58
N PRO A 27 -2.46 -6.61 -51.57
CA PRO A 27 -1.81 -6.07 -50.38
C PRO A 27 -0.55 -5.30 -50.81
N VAL A 28 -0.46 -4.04 -50.41
CA VAL A 28 0.80 -3.30 -50.45
C VAL A 28 1.71 -4.02 -49.45
N ASP A 29 2.86 -4.51 -49.91
CA ASP A 29 3.87 -5.13 -49.04
C ASP A 29 4.36 -4.04 -48.06
N ARG A 30 3.80 -4.04 -46.85
CA ARG A 30 4.25 -3.20 -45.73
C ARG A 30 5.71 -3.52 -45.42
N PRO A 31 6.59 -2.53 -45.15
CA PRO A 31 7.83 -2.81 -44.44
C PRO A 31 7.43 -3.44 -43.10
N THR A 32 7.91 -4.65 -42.82
CA THR A 32 7.69 -5.26 -41.50
C THR A 32 8.32 -4.38 -40.43
N THR A 33 7.85 -4.45 -39.18
CA THR A 33 8.50 -3.77 -38.03
C THR A 33 10.00 -4.05 -37.98
N ASP A 34 10.42 -5.25 -38.39
CA ASP A 34 11.81 -5.67 -38.56
C ASP A 34 12.59 -4.80 -39.58
N ALA A 35 11.95 -4.25 -40.62
CA ALA A 35 12.57 -3.31 -41.57
C ALA A 35 12.74 -1.90 -40.98
N ARG A 36 11.75 -1.40 -40.22
CA ARG A 36 11.82 -0.11 -39.51
C ARG A 36 12.83 -0.15 -38.37
N LEU A 37 12.83 -1.22 -37.59
CA LEU A 37 13.80 -1.50 -36.54
C LEU A 37 15.23 -1.57 -37.11
N ARG A 38 15.43 -2.20 -38.29
CA ARG A 38 16.74 -2.22 -38.96
C ARG A 38 17.20 -0.83 -39.41
N ASP A 39 16.32 -0.03 -40.02
CA ASP A 39 16.66 1.33 -40.43
C ASP A 39 16.94 2.25 -39.22
N PHE A 40 16.17 2.11 -38.13
CA PHE A 40 16.43 2.83 -36.87
C PHE A 40 17.75 2.42 -36.23
N ILE A 41 18.04 1.11 -36.12
CA ILE A 41 19.29 0.58 -35.57
C ILE A 41 20.49 0.98 -36.43
N ASP A 42 20.34 1.09 -37.75
CA ASP A 42 21.40 1.57 -38.64
C ASP A 42 21.65 3.08 -38.46
N ARG A 43 20.64 3.86 -38.03
CA ARG A 43 20.73 5.31 -37.76
C ARG A 43 21.25 5.62 -36.33
N ASP A 44 20.82 4.87 -35.31
CA ASP A 44 21.28 5.01 -33.92
C ASP A 44 21.41 3.65 -33.19
N PRO A 45 22.54 2.93 -33.39
CA PRO A 45 22.75 1.62 -32.79
C PRO A 45 22.96 1.63 -31.26
N ALA A 46 23.18 2.81 -30.65
CA ALA A 46 23.44 2.92 -29.22
C ALA A 46 22.16 2.89 -28.36
N ALA A 47 21.02 3.32 -28.92
CA ALA A 47 19.75 3.45 -28.20
C ALA A 47 19.03 2.11 -27.92
N VAL A 48 19.33 1.03 -28.65
CA VAL A 48 18.51 -0.20 -28.66
C VAL A 48 19.25 -1.49 -28.24
N ARG A 49 20.59 -1.48 -28.17
CA ARG A 49 21.36 -2.75 -28.18
C ARG A 49 22.38 -2.99 -27.08
N THR A 50 22.86 -1.98 -26.37
CA THR A 50 23.91 -2.19 -25.36
C THR A 50 23.35 -2.21 -23.94
N PRO A 51 23.50 -3.33 -23.20
CA PRO A 51 23.18 -3.36 -21.78
C PRO A 51 23.90 -2.23 -21.06
N VAL A 52 23.15 -1.41 -20.34
CA VAL A 52 23.74 -0.33 -19.56
C VAL A 52 24.31 -0.96 -18.28
N GLU A 53 25.63 -0.90 -18.13
CA GLU A 53 26.32 -1.52 -17.01
C GLU A 53 25.78 -0.98 -15.67
N GLY A 54 25.16 -1.84 -14.87
CA GLY A 54 24.56 -1.48 -13.59
C GLY A 54 23.09 -1.04 -13.62
N VAL A 55 22.35 -1.31 -14.71
CA VAL A 55 20.88 -1.22 -14.77
C VAL A 55 20.27 -2.64 -14.62
N PRO A 56 19.35 -2.88 -13.67
CA PRO A 56 18.73 -4.19 -13.48
C PRO A 56 17.84 -4.61 -14.66
N GLN A 57 17.79 -5.91 -14.95
CA GLN A 57 16.95 -6.48 -16.01
C GLN A 57 15.63 -7.01 -15.43
N LEU A 58 14.50 -6.61 -16.02
CA LEU A 58 13.19 -7.05 -15.53
C LEU A 58 12.83 -8.48 -15.93
N LEU A 59 13.20 -8.92 -17.14
CA LEU A 59 12.69 -10.16 -17.73
C LEU A 59 13.81 -11.18 -17.89
N ARG A 60 13.55 -12.44 -17.49
CA ARG A 60 14.45 -13.57 -17.75
C ARG A 60 13.83 -14.50 -18.79
N PRO A 61 14.61 -15.09 -19.72
CA PRO A 61 14.08 -16.10 -20.63
C PRO A 61 13.46 -17.27 -19.85
N ALA A 62 12.26 -17.69 -20.21
CA ALA A 62 11.65 -18.87 -19.62
C ALA A 62 12.15 -20.13 -20.34
N ASP A 63 12.66 -21.10 -19.58
CA ASP A 63 13.19 -22.36 -20.11
C ASP A 63 12.06 -23.41 -20.26
N VAL A 64 11.06 -23.09 -21.10
CA VAL A 64 9.82 -23.88 -21.29
C VAL A 64 9.52 -24.12 -22.77
N ASP A 65 8.80 -25.21 -23.08
CA ASP A 65 8.27 -25.43 -24.44
C ASP A 65 7.16 -24.41 -24.73
N THR A 66 7.35 -23.62 -25.79
CA THR A 66 6.42 -22.53 -26.15
C THR A 66 5.25 -23.02 -27.00
N ALA A 67 5.25 -24.28 -27.46
CA ALA A 67 4.19 -24.81 -28.30
C ALA A 67 2.85 -24.86 -27.55
N GLY A 68 1.88 -24.07 -28.02
CA GLY A 68 0.53 -24.00 -27.43
C GLY A 68 0.42 -23.15 -26.18
N LEU A 69 1.46 -22.38 -25.81
CA LEU A 69 1.33 -21.35 -24.78
C LEU A 69 0.39 -20.24 -25.24
N ARG A 70 -0.41 -19.72 -24.30
CA ARG A 70 -1.39 -18.67 -24.55
C ARG A 70 -0.69 -17.41 -25.04
N GLY A 71 -1.32 -16.70 -25.98
CA GLY A 71 -0.78 -15.46 -26.53
C GLY A 71 0.41 -15.59 -27.49
N MET A 72 0.92 -16.78 -27.79
CA MET A 72 2.08 -16.88 -28.70
C MET A 72 1.74 -16.58 -30.17
N ASP A 73 0.53 -16.91 -30.63
CA ASP A 73 0.17 -16.94 -32.05
C ASP A 73 -1.03 -16.06 -32.41
N ALA A 74 -1.25 -14.94 -31.68
CA ALA A 74 -2.38 -14.06 -31.96
C ALA A 74 -2.21 -13.30 -33.29
N PRO A 75 -3.30 -13.00 -34.04
CA PRO A 75 -3.21 -12.40 -35.38
C PRO A 75 -2.52 -11.04 -35.47
N TRP A 76 -2.50 -10.27 -34.37
CA TRP A 76 -1.87 -8.95 -34.23
C TRP A 76 -0.47 -9.02 -33.62
N VAL A 77 0.08 -10.21 -33.42
CA VAL A 77 1.40 -10.40 -32.82
C VAL A 77 2.40 -10.74 -33.92
N THR A 78 3.40 -9.89 -34.08
CA THR A 78 4.46 -10.09 -35.09
C THR A 78 5.51 -11.08 -34.59
N ARG A 79 5.82 -11.03 -33.29
CA ARG A 79 6.66 -12.00 -32.60
C ARG A 79 6.35 -12.04 -31.11
N ALA A 80 6.57 -13.20 -30.50
CA ALA A 80 6.39 -13.41 -29.07
C ALA A 80 7.49 -14.29 -28.48
N ARG A 81 7.70 -14.17 -27.16
CA ARG A 81 8.53 -15.11 -26.40
C ARG A 81 8.05 -15.24 -24.95
N ALA A 82 8.30 -16.40 -24.34
CA ALA A 82 8.00 -16.64 -22.93
C ALA A 82 9.14 -16.10 -22.03
N VAL A 83 8.76 -15.50 -20.91
CA VAL A 83 9.68 -14.95 -19.91
C VAL A 83 9.17 -15.21 -18.49
N THR A 84 10.07 -15.13 -17.52
CA THR A 84 9.74 -14.95 -16.11
C THR A 84 10.12 -13.54 -15.67
N VAL A 85 9.48 -13.04 -14.62
CA VAL A 85 9.79 -11.74 -14.03
C VAL A 85 10.88 -11.92 -12.97
N ASP A 86 11.87 -11.03 -12.99
CA ASP A 86 12.95 -10.97 -12.01
C ASP A 86 12.59 -9.97 -10.90
N THR A 87 11.90 -10.45 -9.86
CA THR A 87 11.42 -9.63 -8.75
C THR A 87 12.55 -9.04 -7.90
N GLU A 88 13.71 -9.71 -7.82
CA GLU A 88 14.91 -9.19 -7.14
C GLU A 88 15.52 -8.00 -7.89
N SER A 89 15.66 -8.12 -9.22
CA SER A 89 16.12 -7.00 -10.07
C SER A 89 15.12 -5.84 -10.08
N PHE A 90 13.82 -6.14 -9.98
CA PHE A 90 12.77 -5.13 -9.87
C PHE A 90 12.89 -4.34 -8.55
N ALA A 91 13.06 -5.02 -7.41
CA ALA A 91 13.30 -4.37 -6.12
C ALA A 91 14.59 -3.52 -6.14
N ALA A 92 15.66 -4.03 -6.76
CA ALA A 92 16.95 -3.34 -6.87
C ALA A 92 16.94 -2.08 -7.76
N ALA A 93 15.90 -1.86 -8.56
CA ALA A 93 15.73 -0.65 -9.39
C ALA A 93 15.02 0.51 -8.67
N MET A 94 14.50 0.27 -7.46
CA MET A 94 13.74 1.24 -6.66
C MET A 94 14.58 2.19 -5.74
N PRO A 95 15.83 1.89 -5.30
CA PRO A 95 16.66 2.85 -4.55
C PRO A 95 17.36 3.92 -5.41
N GLY A 96 17.23 5.19 -5.02
CA GLY A 96 18.21 6.27 -5.31
C GLY A 96 18.20 6.84 -6.74
N GLU A 97 19.34 7.43 -7.17
CA GLU A 97 19.51 8.12 -8.46
C GLU A 97 19.35 7.22 -9.72
N ARG A 98 19.14 5.91 -9.56
CA ARG A 98 18.99 4.97 -10.68
C ARG A 98 17.57 4.46 -10.80
N ARG A 99 16.66 5.39 -11.11
CA ARG A 99 15.28 5.13 -11.56
C ARG A 99 15.23 4.47 -12.95
N ARG A 100 16.02 3.43 -13.19
CA ARG A 100 16.21 2.85 -14.53
C ARG A 100 16.04 1.34 -14.50
N LEU A 101 15.24 0.82 -15.42
CA LEU A 101 15.00 -0.62 -15.59
C LEU A 101 15.23 -1.01 -17.05
N GLU A 102 15.96 -2.10 -17.28
CA GLU A 102 16.13 -2.64 -18.62
C GLU A 102 14.94 -3.53 -18.99
N PHE A 103 14.18 -3.10 -19.99
CA PHE A 103 13.17 -3.90 -20.68
C PHE A 103 13.86 -4.64 -21.82
N ASN A 104 14.41 -5.81 -21.53
CA ASN A 104 15.04 -6.68 -22.51
C ASN A 104 13.98 -7.46 -23.30
N LEU A 105 13.12 -6.77 -24.06
CA LEU A 105 11.93 -7.33 -24.70
C LEU A 105 12.27 -8.45 -25.71
N PHE A 106 13.29 -8.25 -26.55
CA PHE A 106 13.85 -9.27 -27.45
C PHE A 106 15.38 -9.17 -27.50
N ASP A 107 16.06 -10.14 -28.13
CA ASP A 107 17.53 -10.13 -28.25
C ASP A 107 18.05 -8.87 -28.95
N ASP A 108 17.26 -8.34 -29.88
CA ASP A 108 17.53 -7.17 -30.71
C ASP A 108 16.73 -5.92 -30.31
N VAL A 109 15.87 -6.00 -29.29
CA VAL A 109 15.06 -4.89 -28.75
C VAL A 109 15.20 -4.82 -27.24
N ARG A 110 16.00 -3.85 -26.78
CA ARG A 110 16.21 -3.55 -25.37
C ARG A 110 16.01 -2.07 -25.15
N PHE A 111 15.18 -1.71 -24.17
CA PHE A 111 14.98 -0.33 -23.77
C PHE A 111 15.38 -0.12 -22.32
N THR A 112 15.83 1.08 -21.98
CA THR A 112 16.00 1.51 -20.59
C THR A 112 14.84 2.43 -20.25
N GLY A 113 13.91 1.94 -19.43
CA GLY A 113 12.81 2.75 -18.91
C GLY A 113 13.29 3.60 -17.74
N VAL A 114 12.93 4.89 -17.73
CA VAL A 114 13.12 5.80 -16.61
C VAL A 114 11.83 5.87 -15.81
N LEU A 115 11.83 5.42 -14.56
CA LEU A 115 10.66 5.46 -13.68
C LEU A 115 10.42 6.90 -13.20
N GLU A 116 9.30 7.51 -13.58
CA GLU A 116 9.05 8.93 -13.32
C GLU A 116 7.97 9.15 -12.27
N ARG A 117 6.90 8.36 -12.32
CA ARG A 117 5.74 8.50 -11.44
C ARG A 117 5.24 7.14 -10.99
N LEU A 118 5.02 6.98 -9.68
CA LEU A 118 4.37 5.83 -9.08
C LEU A 118 2.97 6.26 -8.62
N GLU A 119 1.96 5.52 -9.04
CA GLU A 119 0.63 5.56 -8.44
C GLU A 119 0.39 4.28 -7.66
N GLU A 120 0.05 4.43 -6.38
CA GLU A 120 -0.44 3.34 -5.56
C GLU A 120 -1.94 3.19 -5.73
N ARG A 121 -2.38 1.94 -5.73
CA ARG A 121 -3.78 1.52 -5.85
C ARG A 121 -4.08 0.56 -4.69
N VAL A 122 -5.36 0.40 -4.39
CA VAL A 122 -5.83 -0.58 -3.39
C VAL A 122 -5.32 -2.00 -3.68
N PHE A 123 -5.20 -2.85 -2.64
CA PHE A 123 -4.85 -4.28 -2.73
C PHE A 123 -3.42 -4.61 -3.21
N ASN A 124 -2.38 -3.95 -2.69
CA ASN A 124 -0.97 -4.18 -3.11
C ASN A 124 -0.78 -4.03 -4.63
N SER A 125 -1.35 -2.96 -5.16
CA SER A 125 -1.38 -2.67 -6.59
C SER A 125 -0.61 -1.40 -6.88
N TYR A 126 0.30 -1.44 -7.84
CA TYR A 126 1.19 -0.34 -8.14
C TYR A 126 1.30 -0.13 -9.64
N THR A 127 1.24 1.13 -10.05
CA THR A 127 1.45 1.53 -11.44
C THR A 127 2.60 2.51 -11.55
N TRP A 128 3.63 2.15 -12.31
CA TRP A 128 4.71 3.06 -12.68
C TRP A 128 4.50 3.58 -14.10
N PHE A 129 4.63 4.88 -14.25
CA PHE A 129 4.69 5.58 -15.53
C PHE A 129 6.12 6.08 -15.75
N GLY A 130 6.56 6.06 -17.00
CA GLY A 130 7.89 6.56 -17.31
C GLY A 130 8.20 6.71 -18.78
N SER A 131 9.35 7.30 -19.07
CA SER A 131 9.88 7.52 -20.41
C SER A 131 10.92 6.47 -20.79
N LEU A 132 11.23 6.36 -22.09
CA LEU A 132 12.33 5.54 -22.58
C LEU A 132 13.56 6.41 -22.81
N ASP A 133 14.68 6.06 -22.17
CA ASP A 133 15.93 6.82 -22.26
C ASP A 133 16.42 6.90 -23.71
N GLY A 134 16.63 8.13 -24.20
CA GLY A 134 17.11 8.39 -25.56
C GLY A 134 16.07 8.24 -26.69
N ILE A 135 14.79 8.01 -26.39
CA ILE A 135 13.72 7.87 -27.39
C ILE A 135 12.69 8.99 -27.19
N GLU A 136 12.69 9.97 -28.09
CA GLU A 136 11.71 11.07 -28.06
C GLU A 136 10.28 10.52 -28.22
N GLY A 137 9.40 10.86 -27.26
CA GLY A 137 8.04 10.34 -27.21
C GLY A 137 7.90 8.87 -26.79
N GLY A 138 9.02 8.21 -26.42
CA GLY A 138 9.01 6.85 -25.90
C GLY A 138 8.53 6.79 -24.45
N GLN A 139 7.60 5.89 -24.15
CA GLN A 139 6.97 5.79 -22.84
C GLN A 139 6.59 4.35 -22.46
N PHE A 140 6.34 4.13 -21.17
CA PHE A 140 5.83 2.86 -20.67
C PHE A 140 4.85 3.02 -19.50
N VAL A 141 4.01 2.01 -19.32
CA VAL A 141 3.18 1.79 -18.13
C VAL A 141 3.47 0.39 -17.60
N LEU A 142 3.83 0.29 -16.34
CA LEU A 142 4.15 -0.96 -15.66
C LEU A 142 3.20 -1.12 -14.46
N VAL A 143 2.48 -2.24 -14.39
CA VAL A 143 1.56 -2.56 -13.30
C VAL A 143 2.04 -3.81 -12.58
N SER A 144 2.02 -3.78 -11.25
CA SER A 144 2.10 -4.96 -10.39
C SER A 144 0.83 -5.03 -9.56
N HIS A 145 0.05 -6.10 -9.70
CA HIS A 145 -1.19 -6.32 -8.96
C HIS A 145 -1.21 -7.72 -8.37
N LYS A 146 -1.26 -7.83 -7.04
CA LYS A 146 -1.25 -9.12 -6.30
C LYS A 146 -0.15 -10.08 -6.79
N GLY A 147 1.04 -9.55 -7.10
CA GLY A 147 2.20 -10.31 -7.58
C GLY A 147 2.21 -10.64 -9.09
N VAL A 148 1.19 -10.25 -9.85
CA VAL A 148 1.14 -10.37 -11.32
C VAL A 148 1.59 -9.07 -11.96
N LEU A 149 2.47 -9.16 -12.97
CA LEU A 149 3.03 -8.01 -13.67
C LEU A 149 2.42 -7.86 -15.07
N ALA A 150 2.12 -6.61 -15.45
CA ALA A 150 1.85 -6.22 -16.84
C ALA A 150 2.71 -5.01 -17.22
N LEU A 151 3.26 -4.99 -18.43
CA LEU A 151 4.07 -3.88 -18.94
C LEU A 151 3.66 -3.55 -20.36
N ASN A 152 3.38 -2.28 -20.63
CA ASN A 152 3.22 -1.75 -21.96
C ASN A 152 4.35 -0.78 -22.27
N VAL A 153 4.99 -0.95 -23.43
CA VAL A 153 6.09 -0.09 -23.91
C VAL A 153 5.73 0.42 -25.29
N PHE A 154 5.83 1.73 -25.49
CA PHE A 154 5.63 2.40 -26.76
C PHE A 154 6.87 3.19 -27.15
N ALA A 155 7.41 2.91 -28.32
CA ALA A 155 8.58 3.59 -28.88
C ALA A 155 8.24 4.09 -30.30
N PRO A 156 8.05 5.41 -30.50
CA PRO A 156 7.80 5.99 -31.82
C PRO A 156 8.80 5.51 -32.87
N GLY A 157 8.31 5.13 -34.04
CA GLY A 157 9.10 4.63 -35.17
C GLY A 157 9.64 3.21 -35.01
N ILE A 158 9.55 2.63 -33.80
CA ILE A 158 10.04 1.27 -33.51
C ILE A 158 8.87 0.29 -33.34
N GLY A 159 7.89 0.61 -32.49
CA GLY A 159 6.70 -0.22 -32.29
C GLY A 159 6.17 -0.24 -30.86
N SER A 160 5.12 -1.04 -30.67
CA SER A 160 4.42 -1.24 -29.40
C SER A 160 4.63 -2.65 -28.89
N PHE A 161 4.86 -2.76 -27.59
CA PHE A 161 5.17 -4.03 -26.93
C PHE A 161 4.32 -4.19 -25.68
N GLN A 162 3.90 -5.42 -25.41
CA GLN A 162 3.22 -5.77 -24.18
C GLN A 162 3.84 -6.99 -23.52
N VAL A 163 3.86 -6.98 -22.19
CA VAL A 163 4.18 -8.11 -21.33
C VAL A 163 2.97 -8.39 -20.48
N ARG A 164 2.49 -9.62 -20.50
CA ARG A 164 1.32 -10.04 -19.74
C ARG A 164 1.50 -11.44 -19.18
N SER A 165 0.87 -11.71 -18.04
CA SER A 165 0.85 -13.05 -17.47
C SER A 165 0.09 -14.03 -18.37
N ILE A 166 0.57 -15.26 -18.38
CA ILE A 166 -0.09 -16.41 -18.99
C ILE A 166 -0.31 -17.54 -17.97
N GLY A 167 -0.15 -17.24 -16.68
CA GLY A 167 -0.27 -18.17 -15.55
C GLY A 167 1.04 -18.87 -15.16
N ALA A 168 1.06 -19.51 -13.98
CA ALA A 168 2.18 -20.29 -13.44
C ALA A 168 3.54 -19.53 -13.44
N ASP A 169 3.53 -18.27 -13.00
CA ASP A 169 4.67 -17.34 -12.95
C ASP A 169 5.32 -17.03 -14.32
N LEU A 170 4.68 -17.44 -15.42
CA LEU A 170 5.11 -17.16 -16.78
C LEU A 170 4.40 -15.94 -17.34
N HIS A 171 5.15 -15.19 -18.12
CA HIS A 171 4.67 -14.05 -18.89
C HIS A 171 5.02 -14.26 -20.36
N VAL A 172 4.26 -13.60 -21.24
CA VAL A 172 4.57 -13.50 -22.66
C VAL A 172 4.94 -12.07 -22.99
N VAL A 173 6.08 -11.90 -23.66
CA VAL A 173 6.44 -10.65 -24.31
C VAL A 173 5.94 -10.72 -25.74
N GLN A 174 5.21 -9.70 -26.20
CA GLN A 174 4.66 -9.61 -27.54
C GLN A 174 5.05 -8.29 -28.17
N GLU A 175 5.54 -8.35 -29.41
CA GLU A 175 5.56 -7.19 -30.30
C GLU A 175 4.25 -7.17 -31.07
N VAL A 176 3.53 -6.07 -30.96
CA VAL A 176 2.19 -5.92 -31.51
C VAL A 176 2.27 -5.10 -32.79
N ASP A 177 1.69 -5.63 -33.86
CA ASP A 177 1.38 -4.92 -35.09
C ASP A 177 -0.13 -5.02 -35.31
N ARG A 178 -0.77 -3.87 -35.45
CA ARG A 178 -2.20 -3.76 -35.71
C ARG A 178 -2.66 -4.56 -36.93
N GLY A 179 -1.79 -4.82 -37.91
CA GLY A 179 -2.16 -5.59 -39.11
C GLY A 179 -3.35 -4.95 -39.86
N PRO A 180 -4.21 -5.73 -40.54
CA PRO A 180 -5.43 -5.23 -41.18
C PRO A 180 -6.63 -5.12 -40.21
N ILE A 181 -6.40 -5.11 -38.89
CA ILE A 181 -7.45 -4.89 -37.88
C ILE A 181 -7.78 -3.40 -37.87
N GLY A 182 -8.50 -2.95 -38.90
CA GLY A 182 -9.20 -1.66 -38.86
C GLY A 182 -10.37 -1.85 -37.92
N CYS A 183 -10.53 -1.00 -36.90
CA CYS A 183 -11.66 -1.09 -35.95
C CYS A 183 -12.95 -0.97 -36.76
N GLY A 184 -13.47 -2.12 -37.15
CA GLY A 184 -14.18 -2.27 -38.41
C GLY A 184 -15.69 -2.18 -38.26
N ILE A 185 -16.19 -1.18 -37.56
CA ILE A 185 -17.49 -0.52 -37.75
C ILE A 185 -17.49 0.72 -36.88
N ASP A 186 -17.62 1.85 -37.55
CA ASP A 186 -18.47 2.98 -37.18
C ASP A 186 -19.18 2.95 -35.82
N MET A 187 -18.90 3.98 -35.01
CA MET A 187 -19.70 4.42 -33.86
C MET A 187 -21.18 4.05 -33.97
N LEU A 188 -21.74 3.44 -32.92
CA LEU A 188 -23.17 3.22 -32.89
C LEU A 188 -23.87 4.49 -32.38
N ALA A 189 -24.63 5.12 -33.27
CA ALA A 189 -25.55 6.17 -32.89
C ALA A 189 -26.70 5.54 -32.07
N PRO A 190 -27.02 6.09 -30.88
CA PRO A 190 -28.16 5.63 -30.09
C PRO A 190 -29.46 5.55 -30.91
N PRO A 191 -30.24 4.47 -30.82
CA PRO A 191 -31.57 4.42 -31.42
C PRO A 191 -32.50 5.49 -30.79
N PRO A 192 -33.55 5.93 -31.51
CA PRO A 192 -34.56 6.83 -30.93
C PRO A 192 -35.14 6.21 -29.66
N ALA A 193 -35.25 6.99 -28.58
CA ALA A 193 -35.78 6.52 -27.30
C ALA A 193 -37.13 5.82 -27.47
N ASP A 194 -37.17 4.51 -27.19
CA ASP A 194 -38.38 3.70 -27.11
C ASP A 194 -38.63 3.41 -25.63
N ASP A 195 -39.79 3.81 -25.14
CA ASP A 195 -40.23 3.80 -23.74
C ASP A 195 -40.63 2.38 -23.22
N GLY A 196 -40.17 1.33 -23.92
CA GLY A 196 -40.52 -0.06 -23.69
C GLY A 196 -39.37 -0.95 -23.21
N ASP A 197 -38.21 -0.38 -22.86
CA ASP A 197 -36.97 -1.09 -22.52
C ASP A 197 -36.84 -1.52 -21.04
N GLY A 198 -37.86 -1.28 -20.23
CA GLY A 198 -37.90 -1.65 -18.80
C GLY A 198 -37.11 -0.73 -17.86
N ASP A 199 -36.51 0.35 -18.38
CA ASP A 199 -35.54 1.16 -17.65
C ASP A 199 -36.14 2.50 -17.15
N ASP A 200 -36.47 2.60 -15.86
CA ASP A 200 -37.05 3.79 -15.24
C ASP A 200 -35.97 4.84 -14.88
N VAL A 201 -35.80 5.80 -15.79
CA VAL A 201 -34.85 6.94 -15.66
C VAL A 201 -35.06 7.74 -14.36
N GLY A 202 -36.25 7.68 -13.76
CA GLY A 202 -36.61 8.43 -12.54
C GLY A 202 -36.12 7.83 -11.22
N THR A 203 -35.66 6.58 -11.20
CA THR A 203 -35.26 5.87 -9.96
C THR A 203 -33.76 5.71 -9.76
N ARG A 204 -32.93 6.14 -10.72
CA ARG A 204 -31.46 5.97 -10.65
C ARG A 204 -30.79 6.91 -9.64
N PRO A 205 -29.78 6.46 -8.89
CA PRO A 205 -28.95 7.34 -8.07
C PRO A 205 -28.12 8.26 -8.97
N ARG A 206 -28.44 9.56 -8.99
CA ARG A 206 -27.70 10.55 -9.79
C ARG A 206 -26.86 11.43 -8.90
N GLY A 207 -25.67 11.81 -9.38
CA GLY A 207 -24.86 12.84 -8.76
C GLY A 207 -25.63 14.15 -8.64
N GLY A 208 -25.51 14.82 -7.48
CA GLY A 208 -25.99 16.19 -7.34
C GLY A 208 -25.27 17.11 -8.33
N THR A 209 -25.86 18.26 -8.67
CA THR A 209 -25.18 19.28 -9.48
C THR A 209 -23.96 19.79 -8.71
N ARG A 210 -22.77 19.23 -8.97
CA ARG A 210 -21.51 19.82 -8.51
C ARG A 210 -21.40 21.21 -9.12
N GLY A 211 -21.35 22.23 -8.26
CA GLY A 211 -21.09 23.60 -8.66
C GLY A 211 -19.71 23.70 -9.30
N GLU A 212 -19.58 24.59 -10.29
CA GLU A 212 -18.31 24.99 -10.89
C GLU A 212 -17.32 25.46 -9.79
N THR A 213 -16.48 24.55 -9.30
CA THR A 213 -15.34 24.88 -8.43
C THR A 213 -14.16 23.99 -8.80
N ASP A 214 -13.17 24.57 -9.52
CA ASP A 214 -11.72 24.29 -9.61
C ASP A 214 -11.15 22.87 -9.33
N ALA A 215 -11.90 21.79 -9.49
CA ALA A 215 -11.39 20.41 -9.49
C ALA A 215 -11.70 19.74 -10.82
N ALA A 216 -10.69 19.10 -11.42
CA ALA A 216 -10.84 18.27 -12.61
C ALA A 216 -11.89 17.16 -12.43
N PRO A 217 -12.71 16.83 -13.44
CA PRO A 217 -13.74 15.80 -13.33
C PRO A 217 -13.11 14.40 -13.24
N ILE A 218 -13.50 13.64 -12.20
CA ILE A 218 -13.21 12.21 -12.07
C ILE A 218 -14.36 11.44 -12.71
N ILE A 219 -14.04 10.46 -13.54
CA ILE A 219 -15.00 9.60 -14.24
C ILE A 219 -14.84 8.19 -13.70
N ASP A 220 -15.87 7.70 -13.01
CA ASP A 220 -15.86 6.38 -12.40
C ASP A 220 -16.16 5.31 -13.46
N ILE A 221 -15.27 4.33 -13.62
CA ILE A 221 -15.44 3.25 -14.60
C ILE A 221 -15.46 1.88 -13.93
N MET A 222 -16.39 1.04 -14.35
CA MET A 222 -16.44 -0.38 -14.03
C MET A 222 -16.00 -1.20 -15.25
N ILE A 223 -15.13 -2.20 -15.04
CA ILE A 223 -14.70 -3.13 -16.09
C ILE A 223 -15.17 -4.54 -15.76
N VAL A 224 -16.04 -5.10 -16.60
CA VAL A 224 -16.50 -6.49 -16.48
C VAL A 224 -15.93 -7.34 -17.61
N TRP A 225 -15.84 -8.66 -17.46
CA TRP A 225 -15.32 -9.52 -18.54
C TRP A 225 -16.00 -10.89 -18.64
N THR A 226 -15.93 -11.50 -19.81
CA THR A 226 -16.55 -12.80 -20.11
C THR A 226 -15.70 -13.98 -19.64
N GLU A 227 -16.32 -15.16 -19.53
CA GLU A 227 -15.61 -16.42 -19.28
C GLU A 227 -14.59 -16.73 -20.37
N ASP A 228 -14.85 -16.36 -21.62
CA ASP A 228 -13.94 -16.57 -22.74
C ASP A 228 -12.68 -15.67 -22.63
N ALA A 229 -12.85 -14.39 -22.25
CA ALA A 229 -11.73 -13.47 -21.98
C ALA A 229 -10.87 -13.94 -20.80
N GLN A 230 -11.50 -14.34 -19.70
CA GLN A 230 -10.84 -14.93 -18.54
C GLN A 230 -10.08 -16.21 -18.91
N ALA A 231 -10.73 -17.08 -19.69
CA ALA A 231 -10.16 -18.34 -20.14
C ALA A 231 -8.99 -18.13 -21.09
N GLU A 232 -8.91 -17.02 -21.83
CA GLU A 232 -7.74 -16.64 -22.62
C GLU A 232 -6.63 -16.06 -21.74
N ALA A 233 -6.97 -15.19 -20.78
CA ALA A 233 -6.01 -14.50 -19.92
C ALA A 233 -5.27 -15.42 -18.94
N GLY A 234 -5.93 -16.45 -18.41
CA GLY A 234 -5.31 -17.37 -17.43
C GLY A 234 -6.03 -17.41 -16.10
N THR A 235 -6.01 -16.28 -15.41
CA THR A 235 -6.45 -16.16 -14.03
C THR A 235 -7.25 -14.87 -13.84
N VAL A 236 -8.04 -14.81 -12.77
CA VAL A 236 -8.77 -13.60 -12.35
C VAL A 236 -7.79 -12.44 -12.19
N VAL A 237 -6.70 -12.68 -11.46
CA VAL A 237 -5.68 -11.66 -11.20
C VAL A 237 -5.03 -11.13 -12.48
N ALA A 238 -4.87 -11.96 -13.52
CA ALA A 238 -4.36 -11.47 -14.81
C ALA A 238 -5.35 -10.53 -15.51
N MET A 239 -6.66 -10.79 -15.41
CA MET A 239 -7.70 -9.90 -15.92
C MET A 239 -7.83 -8.61 -15.09
N GLU A 240 -7.76 -8.70 -13.75
CA GLU A 240 -7.71 -7.53 -12.86
C GLU A 240 -6.49 -6.64 -13.19
N THR A 241 -5.31 -7.25 -13.34
CA THR A 241 -4.08 -6.56 -13.75
C THR A 241 -4.27 -5.88 -15.12
N GLN A 242 -4.93 -6.55 -16.06
CA GLN A 242 -5.22 -5.99 -17.38
C GLN A 242 -6.21 -4.82 -17.32
N ALA A 243 -7.24 -4.90 -16.47
CA ALA A 243 -8.18 -3.81 -16.26
C ALA A 243 -7.47 -2.56 -15.72
N ILE A 244 -6.57 -2.73 -14.75
CA ILE A 244 -5.75 -1.64 -14.18
C ILE A 244 -4.87 -1.00 -15.26
N ILE A 245 -4.04 -1.79 -15.97
CA ILE A 245 -3.13 -1.23 -16.98
C ILE A 245 -3.90 -0.61 -18.16
N ALA A 246 -5.10 -1.07 -18.48
CA ALA A 246 -5.96 -0.45 -19.49
C ALA A 246 -6.44 0.95 -19.07
N VAL A 247 -7.00 1.09 -17.86
CA VAL A 247 -7.42 2.39 -17.32
C VAL A 247 -6.23 3.35 -17.19
N ASP A 248 -5.06 2.83 -16.80
CA ASP A 248 -3.86 3.65 -16.65
C ASP A 248 -3.29 4.11 -17.98
N SER A 249 -3.44 3.29 -19.02
CA SER A 249 -3.10 3.68 -20.39
C SER A 249 -4.05 4.76 -20.93
N VAL A 250 -5.33 4.75 -20.54
CA VAL A 250 -6.27 5.85 -20.83
C VAL A 250 -5.86 7.13 -20.13
N ASN A 251 -5.53 7.04 -18.83
CA ASN A 251 -5.07 8.20 -18.06
C ASN A 251 -3.76 8.79 -18.61
N LEU A 252 -2.85 7.94 -19.11
CA LEU A 252 -1.65 8.40 -19.81
C LEU A 252 -1.98 9.10 -21.13
N ALA A 253 -2.95 8.60 -21.90
CA ALA A 253 -3.42 9.27 -23.10
C ALA A 253 -4.09 10.62 -22.80
N PHE A 254 -4.86 10.73 -21.71
CA PHE A 254 -5.44 12.00 -21.24
C PHE A 254 -4.35 13.00 -20.87
N PHE A 255 -3.37 12.57 -20.07
CA PHE A 255 -2.22 13.39 -19.71
C PHE A 255 -1.46 13.88 -20.94
N ASN A 256 -1.15 12.98 -21.87
CA ASN A 256 -0.47 13.31 -23.12
C ASN A 256 -1.24 14.33 -23.97
N SER A 257 -2.56 14.41 -23.83
CA SER A 257 -3.43 15.23 -24.66
C SER A 257 -3.90 16.53 -23.99
N ASP A 258 -3.37 16.87 -22.82
CA ASP A 258 -3.81 18.02 -22.01
C ASP A 258 -5.32 17.97 -21.69
N ILE A 259 -5.80 16.78 -21.33
CA ILE A 259 -7.16 16.52 -20.87
C ILE A 259 -7.16 16.57 -19.34
N ASP A 260 -8.06 17.39 -18.76
CA ASP A 260 -8.14 17.60 -17.32
C ASP A 260 -8.78 16.40 -16.61
N ALA A 261 -9.70 15.69 -17.28
CA ALA A 261 -10.43 14.57 -16.70
C ALA A 261 -9.50 13.41 -16.30
N ARG A 262 -9.92 12.62 -15.29
CA ARG A 262 -9.24 11.39 -14.88
C ARG A 262 -10.22 10.22 -14.79
N MET A 263 -9.82 9.06 -15.29
CA MET A 263 -10.55 7.81 -15.09
C MET A 263 -10.16 7.16 -13.76
N ARG A 264 -11.15 6.67 -13.00
CA ARG A 264 -10.95 5.88 -11.78
C ARG A 264 -11.66 4.53 -11.93
N LEU A 265 -10.91 3.44 -11.84
CA LEU A 265 -11.49 2.09 -11.79
C LEU A 265 -12.14 1.88 -10.42
N VAL A 266 -13.47 1.81 -10.38
CA VAL A 266 -14.24 1.64 -9.12
C VAL A 266 -14.63 0.19 -8.86
N PHE A 267 -14.70 -0.64 -9.90
CA PHE A 267 -14.98 -2.06 -9.76
C PHE A 267 -14.52 -2.84 -10.98
N SER A 268 -14.11 -4.09 -10.77
CA SER A 268 -13.84 -4.98 -11.89
C SER A 268 -14.14 -6.43 -11.54
N SER A 269 -14.81 -7.17 -12.44
CA SER A 269 -15.20 -8.56 -12.14
C SER A 269 -15.48 -9.42 -13.36
N LEU A 270 -15.39 -10.74 -13.16
CA LEU A 270 -15.87 -11.76 -14.10
C LEU A 270 -17.40 -11.77 -14.15
N LEU A 271 -17.97 -12.02 -15.32
CA LEU A 271 -19.38 -12.32 -15.53
C LEU A 271 -19.59 -13.84 -15.50
N PRO A 272 -19.89 -14.43 -14.33
CA PRO A 272 -19.89 -15.89 -14.17
C PRO A 272 -20.92 -16.54 -15.07
N GLY A 273 -20.48 -17.55 -15.83
CA GLY A 273 -21.35 -18.30 -16.75
C GLY A 273 -21.80 -17.53 -17.98
N TYR A 274 -21.27 -16.34 -18.25
CA TYR A 274 -21.51 -15.60 -19.49
C TYR A 274 -20.41 -15.84 -20.51
N PHE A 275 -20.80 -16.36 -21.67
CA PHE A 275 -19.93 -16.69 -22.81
C PHE A 275 -20.37 -15.89 -24.04
N GLU A 276 -19.41 -15.57 -24.90
CA GLU A 276 -19.58 -14.64 -26.02
C GLU A 276 -20.46 -15.21 -27.15
N ALA A 277 -21.29 -14.37 -27.77
CA ALA A 277 -22.12 -14.77 -28.91
C ALA A 277 -21.32 -14.92 -30.22
N ILE A 278 -21.20 -16.17 -30.69
CA ILE A 278 -20.54 -16.49 -31.98
C ILE A 278 -21.61 -16.70 -33.08
N PRO A 279 -21.51 -16.09 -34.29
CA PRO A 279 -20.38 -15.33 -34.86
C PRO A 279 -20.52 -13.79 -34.85
N ASN A 280 -21.41 -13.20 -34.04
CA ASN A 280 -21.72 -11.76 -34.03
C ASN A 280 -21.44 -11.15 -32.64
N SER A 281 -20.21 -10.67 -32.38
CA SER A 281 -19.73 -10.51 -31.00
C SER A 281 -19.51 -9.09 -30.46
N TYR A 282 -19.67 -7.99 -31.22
CA TYR A 282 -19.44 -6.64 -30.64
C TYR A 282 -20.74 -5.84 -30.51
N GLY A 283 -21.40 -5.48 -31.63
CA GLY A 283 -22.66 -4.73 -31.56
C GLY A 283 -23.76 -5.45 -30.79
N THR A 284 -23.87 -6.77 -30.93
CA THR A 284 -24.82 -7.59 -30.14
C THR A 284 -24.46 -7.62 -28.67
N GLU A 285 -23.17 -7.70 -28.32
CA GLU A 285 -22.73 -7.68 -26.93
C GLU A 285 -22.96 -6.30 -26.30
N LEU A 286 -22.75 -5.22 -27.06
CA LEU A 286 -23.07 -3.86 -26.60
C LEU A 286 -24.58 -3.68 -26.39
N GLU A 287 -25.42 -4.19 -27.30
CA GLU A 287 -26.88 -4.18 -27.13
C GLU A 287 -27.31 -4.95 -25.88
N ARG A 288 -26.72 -6.11 -25.59
CA ARG A 288 -26.99 -6.89 -24.37
C ARG A 288 -26.53 -6.20 -23.10
N LEU A 289 -25.34 -5.61 -23.14
CA LEU A 289 -24.79 -4.83 -22.03
C LEU A 289 -25.63 -3.58 -21.74
N THR A 290 -26.37 -3.07 -22.74
CA THR A 290 -27.15 -1.83 -22.63
C THR A 290 -28.63 -2.06 -22.30
N PHE A 291 -29.26 -3.09 -22.87
CA PHE A 291 -30.72 -3.28 -22.82
C PHE A 291 -31.12 -4.47 -21.93
N MET A 292 -31.87 -4.20 -20.85
CA MET A 292 -32.30 -5.18 -19.82
C MET A 292 -33.50 -6.07 -20.22
N ASN A 293 -33.66 -6.41 -21.51
CA ASN A 293 -34.90 -6.99 -22.02
C ASN A 293 -34.80 -8.46 -22.45
N ASP A 294 -33.62 -9.05 -22.39
CA ASP A 294 -33.37 -10.40 -22.90
C ASP A 294 -32.97 -11.44 -21.82
N GLY A 295 -32.89 -11.04 -20.55
CA GLY A 295 -32.57 -11.92 -19.43
C GLY A 295 -31.07 -12.17 -19.28
N GLN A 296 -30.22 -11.36 -19.92
CA GLN A 296 -28.76 -11.47 -19.88
C GLN A 296 -28.13 -10.15 -19.37
N LEU A 297 -27.12 -10.27 -18.51
CA LEU A 297 -26.30 -9.16 -18.02
C LEU A 297 -27.03 -8.07 -17.19
N GLU A 298 -28.27 -8.28 -16.74
CA GLU A 298 -28.99 -7.29 -15.93
C GLU A 298 -28.27 -6.97 -14.61
N ASN A 299 -27.54 -7.95 -14.06
CA ASN A 299 -26.71 -7.78 -12.88
C ASN A 299 -25.63 -6.71 -13.07
N VAL A 300 -25.19 -6.44 -14.30
CA VAL A 300 -24.21 -5.38 -14.60
C VAL A 300 -24.78 -4.00 -14.28
N HIS A 301 -26.05 -3.76 -14.54
CA HIS A 301 -26.69 -2.49 -14.17
C HIS A 301 -26.82 -2.34 -12.66
N THR A 302 -27.10 -3.44 -11.94
CA THR A 302 -27.07 -3.44 -10.47
C THR A 302 -25.69 -3.10 -9.93
N MET A 303 -24.63 -3.76 -10.42
CA MET A 303 -23.24 -3.45 -10.04
C MET A 303 -22.84 -2.02 -10.40
N ARG A 304 -23.25 -1.53 -11.58
CA ARG A 304 -22.99 -0.13 -12.01
C ARG A 304 -23.60 0.87 -11.02
N ASP A 305 -24.81 0.62 -10.55
CA ASP A 305 -25.50 1.45 -9.57
C ASP A 305 -24.88 1.32 -8.16
N GLU A 306 -24.48 0.10 -7.79
CA GLU A 306 -23.86 -0.24 -6.49
C GLU A 306 -22.49 0.40 -6.31
N TYR A 307 -21.63 0.34 -7.32
CA TYR A 307 -20.27 0.89 -7.28
C TYR A 307 -20.17 2.31 -7.86
N GLY A 308 -21.31 2.94 -8.17
CA GLY A 308 -21.34 4.33 -8.63
C GLY A 308 -20.62 4.58 -9.96
N ALA A 309 -20.57 3.60 -10.86
CA ALA A 309 -19.80 3.71 -12.10
C ALA A 309 -20.52 4.58 -13.15
N ASP A 310 -19.86 5.67 -13.55
CA ASP A 310 -20.31 6.54 -14.65
C ASP A 310 -20.26 5.82 -15.98
N LEU A 311 -19.20 5.06 -16.26
CA LEU A 311 -19.04 4.28 -17.50
C LEU A 311 -18.83 2.79 -17.20
N VAL A 312 -19.22 1.94 -18.13
CA VAL A 312 -18.99 0.49 -18.07
C VAL A 312 -18.34 0.01 -19.35
N ALA A 313 -17.25 -0.74 -19.21
CA ALA A 313 -16.58 -1.43 -20.30
C ALA A 313 -16.67 -2.94 -20.09
N MET A 314 -17.00 -3.69 -21.14
CA MET A 314 -16.98 -5.16 -21.11
C MET A 314 -15.84 -5.72 -21.97
N PHE A 315 -14.95 -6.47 -21.35
CA PHE A 315 -13.83 -7.12 -22.00
C PHE A 315 -14.19 -8.50 -22.56
N ILE A 316 -13.92 -8.68 -23.85
CA ILE A 316 -14.19 -9.91 -24.63
C ILE A 316 -12.93 -10.39 -25.39
N SER A 317 -12.93 -11.63 -25.85
CA SER A 317 -11.81 -12.32 -26.52
C SER A 317 -12.01 -12.52 -28.03
N HIS A 318 -13.23 -12.78 -28.51
CA HIS A 318 -13.40 -13.08 -29.94
C HIS A 318 -13.45 -11.82 -30.81
N THR A 319 -12.45 -11.63 -31.67
CA THR A 319 -12.50 -10.66 -32.78
C THR A 319 -13.37 -11.18 -33.93
N ALA A 320 -14.28 -10.36 -34.45
CA ALA A 320 -15.06 -10.66 -35.66
C ALA A 320 -14.93 -9.51 -36.67
N ASN A 321 -14.78 -9.85 -37.96
CA ASN A 321 -14.77 -8.88 -39.07
C ASN A 321 -13.75 -7.72 -38.96
N GLY A 322 -12.66 -7.90 -38.20
CA GLY A 322 -11.64 -6.85 -37.99
C GLY A 322 -11.96 -5.87 -36.86
N ILE A 323 -13.07 -6.04 -36.15
CA ILE A 323 -13.47 -5.17 -35.03
C ILE A 323 -12.76 -5.62 -33.75
N ALA A 324 -12.28 -4.63 -32.99
CA ALA A 324 -11.66 -4.81 -31.68
C ALA A 324 -12.41 -4.09 -30.56
N GLY A 325 -13.33 -3.18 -30.88
CA GLY A 325 -14.16 -2.46 -29.90
C GLY A 325 -15.41 -1.85 -30.52
N VAL A 326 -16.39 -1.52 -29.68
CA VAL A 326 -17.55 -0.70 -30.04
C VAL A 326 -18.12 0.03 -28.82
N ALA A 327 -18.55 1.27 -29.00
CA ALA A 327 -19.23 2.07 -27.99
C ALA A 327 -20.37 2.91 -28.56
N TRP A 328 -21.25 3.36 -27.67
CA TRP A 328 -22.23 4.39 -27.99
C TRP A 328 -21.61 5.78 -27.97
N VAL A 329 -21.98 6.62 -28.93
CA VAL A 329 -21.59 8.04 -28.92
C VAL A 329 -22.57 8.88 -28.12
N LEU A 330 -22.05 9.82 -27.31
CA LEU A 330 -22.86 10.79 -26.55
C LEU A 330 -23.85 11.53 -27.48
N PRO A 331 -25.18 11.34 -27.32
CA PRO A 331 -26.13 11.82 -28.32
C PRO A 331 -26.47 13.31 -28.20
N SER A 332 -26.41 13.88 -26.99
CA SER A 332 -26.72 15.31 -26.77
C SER A 332 -26.13 15.83 -25.46
N LEU A 333 -25.97 17.15 -25.31
CA LEU A 333 -25.41 17.75 -24.08
C LEU A 333 -26.44 17.95 -22.95
N GLY A 334 -27.73 17.79 -23.22
CA GLY A 334 -28.79 18.20 -22.28
C GLY A 334 -29.90 17.16 -22.09
N ALA A 335 -29.74 15.96 -22.63
CA ALA A 335 -30.69 14.88 -22.40
C ALA A 335 -30.47 14.30 -21.00
N VAL A 336 -31.57 14.09 -20.28
CA VAL A 336 -31.54 13.57 -18.91
C VAL A 336 -31.13 12.09 -18.89
N ASP A 337 -31.31 11.35 -19.96
CA ASP A 337 -31.07 9.91 -20.09
C ASP A 337 -29.75 9.56 -20.80
N ASN A 338 -28.81 10.52 -20.88
CA ASN A 338 -27.49 10.30 -21.47
C ASN A 338 -26.72 9.13 -20.84
N ASP A 339 -26.94 8.85 -19.56
CA ASP A 339 -26.28 7.79 -18.81
C ASP A 339 -26.61 6.37 -19.32
N LYS A 340 -27.73 6.20 -20.04
CA LYS A 340 -28.09 4.96 -20.75
C LYS A 340 -27.03 4.53 -21.77
N TRP A 341 -26.26 5.47 -22.31
CA TRP A 341 -25.31 5.23 -23.39
C TRP A 341 -23.86 5.11 -22.92
N GLY A 342 -23.61 5.12 -21.61
CA GLY A 342 -22.26 5.01 -21.02
C GLY A 342 -21.68 3.60 -21.03
N PHE A 343 -21.70 2.92 -22.18
CA PHE A 343 -21.25 1.53 -22.34
C PHE A 343 -20.29 1.38 -23.53
N SER A 344 -19.33 0.48 -23.36
CA SER A 344 -18.36 0.02 -24.37
C SER A 344 -18.12 -1.48 -24.27
N VAL A 345 -17.73 -2.11 -25.38
CA VAL A 345 -17.27 -3.49 -25.44
C VAL A 345 -15.92 -3.51 -26.14
N ASP A 346 -14.90 -4.06 -25.49
CA ASP A 346 -13.51 -3.95 -25.91
C ASP A 346 -12.82 -5.32 -25.94
N HIS A 347 -11.89 -5.49 -26.86
CA HIS A 347 -11.01 -6.65 -26.85
C HIS A 347 -9.97 -6.53 -25.72
N TRP A 348 -10.04 -7.43 -24.74
CA TRP A 348 -9.28 -7.33 -23.48
C TRP A 348 -7.76 -7.12 -23.66
N ALA A 349 -7.16 -7.84 -24.61
CA ALA A 349 -5.71 -7.79 -24.87
C ALA A 349 -5.26 -6.58 -25.70
N LEU A 350 -6.18 -5.79 -26.27
CA LEU A 350 -5.88 -4.61 -27.10
C LEU A 350 -6.26 -3.30 -26.38
N SER A 351 -7.06 -3.39 -25.31
CA SER A 351 -7.55 -2.25 -24.52
C SER A 351 -6.45 -1.37 -23.91
N SER A 352 -5.25 -1.89 -23.66
CA SER A 352 -4.20 -1.18 -22.94
C SER A 352 -3.01 -0.73 -23.80
N ILE A 353 -2.95 -1.11 -25.09
CA ILE A 353 -1.74 -0.90 -25.90
C ILE A 353 -1.59 0.59 -26.23
N PRO A 354 -0.50 1.27 -25.82
CA PRO A 354 -0.34 2.69 -26.11
C PRO A 354 -0.17 2.91 -27.62
N GLY A 355 -0.87 3.91 -28.16
CA GLY A 355 -0.97 4.21 -29.60
C GLY A 355 -2.24 3.63 -30.24
N PHE A 356 -2.69 2.46 -29.76
CA PHE A 356 -3.85 1.72 -30.27
C PHE A 356 -4.74 1.20 -29.12
N SER A 357 -4.92 2.00 -28.08
CA SER A 357 -5.74 1.59 -26.93
C SER A 357 -7.21 1.57 -27.38
N VAL A 358 -7.77 0.37 -27.49
CA VAL A 358 -9.18 0.18 -27.84
C VAL A 358 -10.07 0.85 -26.80
N LEU A 359 -9.78 0.66 -25.51
CA LEU A 359 -10.54 1.28 -24.44
C LEU A 359 -10.52 2.81 -24.55
N ALA A 360 -9.36 3.43 -24.78
CA ALA A 360 -9.30 4.88 -24.96
C ALA A 360 -10.13 5.34 -26.18
N HIS A 361 -10.09 4.58 -27.29
CA HIS A 361 -10.87 4.86 -28.48
C HIS A 361 -12.38 4.81 -28.21
N GLU A 362 -12.86 3.73 -27.59
CA GLU A 362 -14.28 3.53 -27.30
C GLU A 362 -14.80 4.51 -26.23
N LEU A 363 -13.99 4.82 -25.22
CA LEU A 363 -14.33 5.90 -24.27
C LEU A 363 -14.40 7.25 -24.97
N GLY A 364 -13.52 7.53 -25.95
CA GLY A 364 -13.61 8.71 -26.80
C GLY A 364 -14.99 8.88 -27.43
N HIS A 365 -15.59 7.80 -27.92
CA HIS A 365 -16.97 7.78 -28.39
C HIS A 365 -17.97 8.12 -27.28
N ASN A 366 -17.86 7.50 -26.09
CA ASN A 366 -18.72 7.85 -24.96
C ASN A 366 -18.63 9.34 -24.54
N PHE A 367 -17.48 10.00 -24.74
CA PHE A 367 -17.33 11.46 -24.54
C PHE A 367 -17.87 12.32 -25.70
N GLY A 368 -18.24 11.72 -26.83
CA GLY A 368 -18.80 12.40 -28.01
C GLY A 368 -17.81 12.65 -29.14
N CYS A 369 -16.60 12.10 -29.05
CA CYS A 369 -15.64 12.09 -30.16
C CYS A 369 -16.07 11.08 -31.23
N VAL A 370 -15.67 11.36 -32.47
CA VAL A 370 -15.88 10.47 -33.60
C VAL A 370 -14.57 10.31 -34.35
N HIS A 371 -14.56 9.38 -35.30
CA HIS A 371 -13.40 9.17 -36.16
C HIS A 371 -12.97 10.45 -36.88
N GLU A 372 -11.77 10.46 -37.43
CA GLU A 372 -11.36 11.44 -38.41
C GLU A 372 -12.37 11.53 -39.56
N ARG A 373 -12.39 12.69 -40.24
CA ARG A 373 -13.46 13.05 -41.16
C ARG A 373 -13.63 12.10 -42.35
N GLU A 374 -12.57 11.39 -42.73
CA GLU A 374 -12.58 10.47 -43.87
C GLU A 374 -13.28 9.15 -43.55
N ASN A 375 -13.24 8.74 -42.28
CA ASN A 375 -13.72 7.42 -41.83
C ASN A 375 -14.93 7.52 -40.91
N SER A 376 -15.28 8.72 -40.44
CA SER A 376 -16.47 8.97 -39.64
C SER A 376 -17.75 8.92 -40.48
N SER A 377 -18.77 8.19 -39.99
CA SER A 377 -20.09 8.14 -40.65
C SER A 377 -21.03 9.29 -40.31
N GLY A 378 -20.70 10.06 -39.27
CA GLY A 378 -21.63 10.98 -38.62
C GLY A 378 -20.89 12.05 -37.81
N PRO A 379 -21.53 13.20 -37.57
CA PRO A 379 -20.86 14.27 -36.83
C PRO A 379 -20.70 13.90 -35.35
N GLY A 380 -19.55 14.23 -34.77
CA GLY A 380 -19.39 14.23 -33.31
C GLY A 380 -20.19 15.33 -32.62
N ILE A 381 -20.16 15.32 -31.28
CA ILE A 381 -21.02 16.18 -30.45
C ILE A 381 -20.74 17.68 -30.67
N PHE A 382 -19.50 18.03 -31.00
CA PHE A 382 -19.12 19.35 -31.48
C PHE A 382 -18.55 19.30 -32.90
N PRO A 383 -18.56 20.44 -33.63
CA PRO A 383 -17.97 20.54 -34.96
C PRO A 383 -16.47 20.17 -35.06
N TYR A 384 -15.76 20.13 -33.92
CA TYR A 384 -14.33 19.79 -33.79
C TYR A 384 -14.08 18.41 -33.15
N SER A 385 -15.10 17.62 -32.81
CA SER A 385 -14.98 16.33 -32.10
C SER A 385 -14.50 15.17 -33.00
N TYR A 386 -13.45 15.38 -33.78
CA TYR A 386 -12.91 14.42 -34.74
C TYR A 386 -11.49 14.01 -34.36
N GLY A 387 -11.16 12.74 -34.61
CA GLY A 387 -9.78 12.30 -34.72
C GLY A 387 -8.99 13.11 -35.76
N TYR A 388 -7.68 13.06 -35.63
CA TYR A 388 -6.73 13.77 -36.49
C TYR A 388 -5.65 12.83 -37.00
N GLU A 389 -5.33 13.00 -38.28
CA GLU A 389 -4.20 12.42 -38.97
C GLU A 389 -3.39 13.53 -39.65
N THR A 390 -2.09 13.31 -39.77
CA THR A 390 -1.23 14.24 -40.50
C THR A 390 -1.13 13.87 -41.98
N GLU A 391 -1.06 14.87 -42.86
CA GLU A 391 -0.60 14.64 -44.23
C GLU A 391 0.85 14.13 -44.23
N VAL A 392 1.13 13.13 -45.08
CA VAL A 392 2.47 12.60 -45.32
C VAL A 392 3.18 13.48 -46.34
N GLU A 393 4.08 14.35 -45.85
CA GLU A 393 4.89 15.23 -46.69
C GLU A 393 6.23 14.56 -47.06
N GLU A 394 6.68 14.76 -48.31
CA GLU A 394 7.96 14.23 -48.81
C GLU A 394 9.14 14.72 -47.95
N GLY A 395 9.84 13.79 -47.30
CA GLY A 395 10.92 14.06 -46.34
C GLY A 395 10.51 14.25 -44.89
N MET A 396 9.22 14.06 -44.55
CA MET A 396 8.68 14.06 -43.17
C MET A 396 7.89 12.79 -42.86
N GLU A 397 8.14 11.70 -43.59
CA GLU A 397 7.44 10.42 -43.44
C GLU A 397 7.60 9.88 -42.01
N ASP A 398 8.79 10.03 -41.42
CA ASP A 398 9.11 9.64 -40.03
C ASP A 398 8.43 10.53 -38.96
N GLN A 399 7.66 11.55 -39.35
CA GLN A 399 6.87 12.43 -38.48
C GLN A 399 5.36 12.36 -38.79
N ALA A 400 4.96 11.50 -39.72
CA ALA A 400 3.55 11.28 -39.98
C ALA A 400 2.93 10.43 -38.87
N PHE A 401 1.75 10.82 -38.38
CA PHE A 401 1.02 10.07 -37.37
C PHE A 401 -0.50 10.27 -37.47
N HIS A 402 -1.23 9.40 -36.77
CA HIS A 402 -2.64 9.58 -36.47
C HIS A 402 -2.89 9.47 -34.96
N THR A 403 -3.94 10.13 -34.48
CA THR A 403 -4.36 10.12 -33.06
C THR A 403 -5.26 8.92 -32.74
N ILE A 404 -5.58 8.72 -31.46
CA ILE A 404 -6.37 7.58 -30.95
C ILE A 404 -7.71 7.42 -31.70
N MET A 405 -8.39 8.53 -31.99
CA MET A 405 -9.67 8.52 -32.71
C MET A 405 -9.51 8.51 -34.23
N ALA A 406 -8.31 8.26 -34.77
CA ALA A 406 -8.05 8.25 -36.21
C ALA A 406 -7.49 6.91 -36.69
N TYR A 407 -7.62 6.65 -37.99
CA TYR A 407 -7.03 5.50 -38.67
C TYR A 407 -5.76 5.88 -39.45
N ASP A 408 -5.25 4.93 -40.25
CA ASP A 408 -4.08 5.12 -41.11
C ASP A 408 -4.21 6.38 -41.97
N CYS A 409 -3.14 7.16 -42.06
CA CYS A 409 -3.11 8.41 -42.80
C CYS A 409 -3.48 8.23 -44.29
N ALA A 410 -4.06 9.29 -44.88
CA ALA A 410 -4.50 9.34 -46.28
C ALA A 410 -3.56 8.63 -47.30
N ASP A 411 -4.18 8.03 -48.34
CA ASP A 411 -3.55 7.22 -49.40
C ASP A 411 -2.92 5.88 -48.96
N GLY A 412 -3.21 5.42 -47.73
CA GLY A 412 -2.64 4.18 -47.18
C GLY A 412 -1.15 4.33 -46.88
N ALA A 413 -0.73 5.57 -46.61
CA ALA A 413 0.64 5.90 -46.30
C ALA A 413 0.96 5.49 -44.85
N ASP A 414 2.16 4.96 -44.68
CA ASP A 414 2.62 4.35 -43.45
C ASP A 414 2.93 5.44 -42.41
N CYS A 415 2.04 5.64 -41.43
CA CYS A 415 2.20 6.65 -40.38
C CYS A 415 2.09 6.05 -38.98
N GLN A 416 2.60 6.76 -37.97
CA GLN A 416 2.74 6.26 -36.61
C GLN A 416 1.47 6.45 -35.78
N GLU A 417 1.26 5.57 -34.81
CA GLU A 417 0.18 5.71 -33.84
C GLU A 417 0.59 6.70 -32.75
N ALA A 418 -0.12 7.82 -32.60
CA ALA A 418 0.09 8.75 -31.51
C ALA A 418 -0.81 8.35 -30.32
N PRO A 419 -0.26 8.13 -29.11
CA PRO A 419 -1.02 7.84 -27.88
C PRO A 419 -1.66 9.12 -27.31
N HIS A 420 -2.35 9.84 -28.18
CA HIS A 420 -2.93 11.16 -27.96
C HIS A 420 -4.33 11.21 -28.57
N PHE A 421 -5.25 11.88 -27.90
CA PHE A 421 -6.43 12.46 -28.54
C PHE A 421 -6.02 13.73 -29.30
N SER A 422 -6.79 14.10 -30.32
CA SER A 422 -6.48 15.30 -31.10
C SER A 422 -6.54 16.55 -30.24
N ASN A 423 -5.45 17.33 -30.23
CA ASN A 423 -5.33 18.62 -29.55
C ASN A 423 -4.39 19.54 -30.37
N PRO A 424 -4.86 20.70 -30.85
CA PRO A 424 -4.02 21.62 -31.66
C PRO A 424 -2.85 22.25 -30.90
N ASP A 425 -2.88 22.27 -29.57
CA ASP A 425 -1.86 22.91 -28.72
C ASP A 425 -0.79 21.92 -28.23
N VAL A 426 -1.00 20.61 -28.44
CA VAL A 426 -0.08 19.54 -28.08
C VAL A 426 0.70 19.07 -29.32
N LEU A 427 2.00 18.85 -29.16
CA LEU A 427 2.86 18.35 -30.23
C LEU A 427 3.21 16.88 -30.02
N PHE A 428 3.18 16.10 -31.09
CA PHE A 428 3.79 14.77 -31.17
C PHE A 428 4.79 14.75 -32.33
N LEU A 429 6.03 14.31 -32.07
CA LEU A 429 7.14 14.35 -33.05
C LEU A 429 7.31 15.74 -33.72
N GLY A 430 7.07 16.80 -32.95
CA GLY A 430 7.20 18.19 -33.41
C GLY A 430 6.06 18.74 -34.27
N ARG A 431 4.98 17.98 -34.51
CA ARG A 431 3.78 18.45 -35.22
C ARG A 431 2.56 18.48 -34.29
N PRO A 432 1.62 19.45 -34.45
CA PRO A 432 0.37 19.48 -33.69
C PRO A 432 -0.45 18.22 -33.85
N THR A 433 -1.06 17.72 -32.78
CA THR A 433 -1.93 16.54 -32.82
C THR A 433 -3.38 16.85 -33.22
N GLY A 434 -3.69 18.10 -33.57
CA GLY A 434 -5.03 18.50 -33.97
C GLY A 434 -5.09 19.81 -34.76
N VAL A 435 -6.31 20.25 -35.06
CA VAL A 435 -6.59 21.50 -35.78
C VAL A 435 -7.56 22.36 -34.98
N ALA A 436 -7.16 23.60 -34.72
CA ALA A 436 -7.88 24.48 -33.80
C ALA A 436 -9.36 24.72 -34.18
N PRO A 437 -10.27 24.81 -33.20
CA PRO A 437 -11.65 25.16 -33.43
C PRO A 437 -11.83 26.46 -34.24
N GLY A 438 -12.72 26.43 -35.22
CA GLY A 438 -13.00 27.53 -36.15
C GLY A 438 -12.17 27.50 -37.44
N LEU A 439 -11.17 26.61 -37.55
CA LEU A 439 -10.44 26.36 -38.80
C LEU A 439 -11.12 25.26 -39.64
N ILE A 440 -10.84 25.28 -40.94
CA ILE A 440 -11.26 24.19 -41.84
C ILE A 440 -10.54 22.92 -41.41
N GLY A 441 -11.28 21.83 -41.25
CA GLY A 441 -10.70 20.56 -40.80
C GLY A 441 -10.47 20.46 -39.29
N GLN A 442 -11.00 21.39 -38.48
CA GLN A 442 -10.90 21.36 -37.01
C GLN A 442 -11.07 19.96 -36.41
N ALA A 443 -10.18 19.59 -35.49
CA ALA A 443 -10.06 18.29 -34.85
C ALA A 443 -9.42 18.49 -33.48
N ASP A 444 -10.24 18.37 -32.43
CA ASP A 444 -9.91 18.68 -31.04
C ASP A 444 -10.78 17.82 -30.09
N CYS A 445 -10.44 16.54 -30.03
CA CYS A 445 -11.07 15.58 -29.12
C CYS A 445 -10.76 15.91 -27.66
N ALA A 446 -9.59 16.49 -27.35
CA ALA A 446 -9.25 16.90 -25.99
C ALA A 446 -10.23 17.96 -25.46
N LEU A 447 -10.51 19.00 -26.26
CA LEU A 447 -11.52 20.00 -25.91
C LEU A 447 -12.94 19.39 -25.83
N THR A 448 -13.24 18.38 -26.66
CA THR A 448 -14.51 17.66 -26.57
C THR A 448 -14.65 16.97 -25.21
N ILE A 449 -13.64 16.19 -24.82
CA ILE A 449 -13.63 15.43 -23.55
C ILE A 449 -13.69 16.39 -22.36
N ASN A 450 -12.90 17.47 -22.33
CA ASN A 450 -12.95 18.45 -21.24
C ASN A 450 -14.35 19.11 -21.09
N ASN A 451 -15.06 19.33 -22.20
CA ASN A 451 -16.40 19.90 -22.17
C ASN A 451 -17.51 18.91 -21.80
N THR A 452 -17.31 17.61 -22.03
CA THR A 452 -18.34 16.57 -21.76
C THR A 452 -18.06 15.76 -20.50
N ALA A 453 -16.82 15.73 -20.00
CA ALA A 453 -16.47 15.04 -18.77
C ALA A 453 -17.31 15.43 -17.55
N PRO A 454 -17.65 16.72 -17.31
CA PRO A 454 -18.57 17.09 -16.24
C PRO A 454 -20.00 16.51 -16.41
N ILE A 455 -20.42 16.18 -17.64
CA ILE A 455 -21.72 15.53 -17.89
C ILE A 455 -21.62 14.05 -17.49
N LEU A 456 -20.56 13.37 -17.92
CA LEU A 456 -20.34 11.95 -17.67
C LEU A 456 -20.09 11.67 -16.18
N ALA A 457 -19.31 12.51 -15.49
CA ALA A 457 -19.00 12.42 -14.05
C ALA A 457 -20.22 12.50 -13.12
N ASN A 458 -21.41 12.74 -13.68
CA ASN A 458 -22.68 12.83 -12.95
C ASN A 458 -23.68 11.76 -13.39
N TYR A 459 -23.25 10.76 -14.17
CA TYR A 459 -24.10 9.65 -14.60
C TYR A 459 -24.53 8.80 -13.41
N ARG A 460 -23.62 8.58 -12.47
CA ARG A 460 -23.97 8.06 -11.15
C ARG A 460 -23.62 9.06 -10.08
N ALA A 461 -24.32 8.96 -8.95
CA ALA A 461 -23.71 9.50 -7.75
C ALA A 461 -22.43 8.71 -7.59
N SER A 462 -21.28 9.40 -7.60
CA SER A 462 -20.06 8.78 -7.13
C SER A 462 -20.44 8.21 -5.78
N VAL A 463 -20.41 6.89 -5.70
CA VAL A 463 -20.13 6.26 -4.44
C VAL A 463 -18.71 6.74 -4.25
N GLU A 464 -18.57 7.91 -3.58
CA GLU A 464 -17.44 8.01 -2.68
C GLU A 464 -17.48 6.67 -2.02
N GLU A 465 -16.41 5.93 -2.21
CA GLU A 465 -16.05 4.93 -1.24
C GLU A 465 -16.42 5.56 0.15
N VAL A 466 -17.64 5.29 0.64
CA VAL A 466 -17.81 4.30 1.66
C VAL A 466 -17.41 3.02 0.92
N ASP A 467 -16.13 2.75 0.68
CA ASP A 467 -15.20 2.67 1.77
C ASP A 467 -16.05 2.40 3.04
N GLU A 468 -16.56 1.18 3.12
CA GLU A 468 -15.75 0.39 4.03
C GLU A 468 -14.27 0.56 3.60
N TYR A 469 -13.67 1.72 3.99
CA TYR A 469 -12.64 1.73 4.97
C TYR A 469 -13.15 0.60 5.84
N GLU A 470 -12.69 -0.62 5.55
CA GLU A 470 -11.84 -1.25 6.52
C GLU A 470 -11.15 -0.10 7.18
N GLN A 471 -11.77 0.33 8.29
CA GLN A 471 -11.37 1.47 9.05
C GLN A 471 -9.96 1.06 9.37
N LYS A 472 -9.02 1.49 8.52
CA LYS A 472 -7.62 1.21 8.78
C LYS A 472 -7.45 1.83 10.13
N VAL A 473 -7.91 3.07 10.29
CA VAL A 473 -7.96 3.77 11.56
C VAL A 473 -9.34 3.65 12.25
N SER A 474 -9.45 2.87 13.32
CA SER A 474 -10.64 2.78 14.17
C SER A 474 -10.44 3.56 15.50
N PRO A 475 -11.44 4.33 15.99
CA PRO A 475 -11.38 4.91 17.32
C PRO A 475 -11.52 3.83 18.38
N ILE A 476 -10.61 3.83 19.34
CA ILE A 476 -10.57 2.80 20.38
C ILE A 476 -11.13 3.31 21.71
N THR A 477 -10.96 4.61 21.98
CA THR A 477 -11.45 5.22 23.21
C THR A 477 -12.90 5.68 23.02
N VAL A 478 -13.82 4.71 23.05
CA VAL A 478 -15.26 4.94 23.25
C VAL A 478 -15.67 4.38 24.61
N THR A 479 -16.60 5.05 25.29
CA THR A 479 -17.14 4.57 26.56
C THR A 479 -18.02 3.34 26.33
N PHE A 480 -18.27 2.57 27.39
CA PHE A 480 -19.14 1.38 27.32
C PHE A 480 -20.57 1.62 26.80
N ASP A 481 -21.02 2.88 26.74
CA ASP A 481 -22.31 3.31 26.19
C ASP A 481 -22.19 4.02 24.83
N GLY A 482 -21.01 3.93 24.18
CA GLY A 482 -20.73 4.50 22.86
C GLY A 482 -20.52 6.02 22.84
N ALA A 483 -20.32 6.65 23.99
CA ALA A 483 -20.00 8.07 24.09
C ALA A 483 -18.47 8.31 24.06
N LEU A 484 -18.06 9.56 23.88
CA LEU A 484 -16.65 9.93 23.96
C LEU A 484 -16.14 9.98 25.42
N PRO A 485 -14.85 9.70 25.65
CA PRO A 485 -14.22 9.88 26.95
C PRO A 485 -14.27 11.36 27.36
N ASN A 486 -14.40 11.59 28.66
CA ASN A 486 -14.44 12.94 29.23
C ASN A 486 -13.07 13.46 29.69
N GLY A 487 -11.99 12.86 29.19
CA GLY A 487 -10.60 13.19 29.49
C GLY A 487 -9.65 12.55 28.50
N ASN A 488 -8.39 12.97 28.53
CA ASN A 488 -7.37 12.55 27.56
C ASN A 488 -7.02 11.07 27.69
N SER A 489 -6.93 10.39 26.56
CA SER A 489 -6.39 9.04 26.43
C SER A 489 -5.13 9.06 25.54
N ARG A 490 -4.07 8.34 25.94
CA ARG A 490 -2.74 8.41 25.30
C ARG A 490 -1.87 7.21 25.62
N ASP A 491 -0.64 7.22 25.07
CA ASP A 491 0.41 6.23 25.27
C ASP A 491 -0.07 4.77 25.07
N PRO A 492 -0.66 4.44 23.90
CA PRO A 492 -1.13 3.10 23.61
C PRO A 492 0.02 2.10 23.42
N TRP A 493 -0.23 0.84 23.78
CA TRP A 493 0.66 -0.28 23.50
C TRP A 493 -0.16 -1.50 23.05
N ILE A 494 0.14 -2.02 21.86
CA ILE A 494 -0.61 -3.12 21.23
C ILE A 494 0.07 -4.48 21.46
N SER A 495 -0.73 -5.55 21.61
CA SER A 495 -0.25 -6.93 21.68
C SER A 495 0.28 -7.43 20.33
N GLY A 496 0.97 -8.57 20.35
CA GLY A 496 1.66 -9.11 19.18
C GLY A 496 0.71 -9.54 18.06
N ASP A 497 -0.44 -10.11 18.44
CA ASP A 497 -1.53 -10.45 17.52
C ASP A 497 -2.38 -9.25 17.10
N GLY A 498 -2.24 -8.13 17.82
CA GLY A 498 -3.00 -6.92 17.62
C GLY A 498 -4.28 -6.81 18.47
N ARG A 499 -4.75 -7.91 19.07
CA ARG A 499 -6.08 -7.97 19.71
C ARG A 499 -6.22 -7.10 20.96
N PHE A 500 -5.17 -6.93 21.74
CA PHE A 500 -5.23 -6.22 23.01
C PHE A 500 -4.49 -4.89 22.95
N LEU A 501 -5.03 -3.89 23.62
CA LEU A 501 -4.44 -2.56 23.71
C LEU A 501 -4.37 -2.07 25.16
N ALA A 502 -3.18 -1.83 25.68
CA ALA A 502 -3.00 -1.14 26.95
C ALA A 502 -2.89 0.36 26.69
N LEU A 503 -3.61 1.19 27.46
CA LEU A 503 -3.63 2.64 27.27
C LEU A 503 -3.71 3.39 28.60
N LEU A 504 -3.29 4.66 28.57
CA LEU A 504 -3.41 5.58 29.70
C LEU A 504 -4.61 6.49 29.49
N SER A 505 -5.45 6.68 30.52
CA SER A 505 -6.54 7.66 30.43
C SER A 505 -6.80 8.43 31.74
N GLU A 506 -7.22 9.68 31.58
CA GLU A 506 -7.76 10.57 32.62
C GLU A 506 -9.29 10.52 32.69
N ALA A 507 -9.93 9.80 31.76
CA ALA A 507 -11.38 9.76 31.64
C ALA A 507 -12.02 8.93 32.76
N THR A 508 -13.06 9.50 33.37
CA THR A 508 -13.81 8.90 34.48
C THR A 508 -14.96 8.00 34.00
N ASN A 509 -15.29 8.05 32.71
CA ASN A 509 -16.45 7.41 32.09
C ASN A 509 -16.11 6.21 31.18
N LEU A 510 -14.86 5.75 31.13
CA LEU A 510 -14.45 4.65 30.24
C LEU A 510 -15.01 3.28 30.64
N VAL A 511 -15.19 3.04 31.95
CA VAL A 511 -15.65 1.74 32.48
C VAL A 511 -16.84 1.93 33.42
N SER A 512 -17.60 0.85 33.64
CA SER A 512 -18.76 0.84 34.54
C SER A 512 -18.51 -0.06 35.77
N PRO A 513 -18.71 0.43 37.01
CA PRO A 513 -19.10 1.80 37.36
C PRO A 513 -17.98 2.82 37.09
N MET A 514 -18.37 4.08 36.83
CA MET A 514 -17.44 5.20 36.58
C MET A 514 -16.35 5.29 37.64
N THR A 515 -15.12 5.54 37.21
CA THR A 515 -13.98 5.76 38.10
C THR A 515 -14.11 7.14 38.75
N MET A 516 -14.02 7.21 40.08
CA MET A 516 -14.23 8.45 40.85
C MET A 516 -12.90 9.11 41.27
N VAL A 517 -11.83 8.90 40.50
CA VAL A 517 -10.46 9.33 40.83
C VAL A 517 -10.10 10.59 40.06
N ASP A 518 -9.42 11.52 40.73
CA ASP A 518 -8.61 12.55 40.07
C ASP A 518 -7.24 11.91 39.73
N GLY A 519 -6.96 11.60 38.47
CA GLY A 519 -5.64 11.11 38.05
C GLY A 519 -5.64 10.16 36.86
N ARG A 520 -4.43 9.82 36.39
CA ARG A 520 -4.21 8.95 35.21
C ARG A 520 -4.17 7.49 35.61
N GLN A 521 -4.90 6.65 34.88
CA GLN A 521 -4.99 5.22 35.16
C GLN A 521 -4.76 4.37 33.91
N VAL A 522 -4.30 3.13 34.10
CA VAL A 522 -4.03 2.19 33.02
C VAL A 522 -5.25 1.33 32.75
N TYR A 523 -5.63 1.25 31.49
CA TYR A 523 -6.72 0.43 30.98
C TYR A 523 -6.18 -0.62 30.01
N LEU A 524 -6.84 -1.77 29.94
CA LEU A 524 -6.60 -2.81 28.94
C LEU A 524 -7.89 -3.01 28.16
N LEU A 525 -7.78 -2.90 26.84
CA LEU A 525 -8.85 -3.20 25.90
C LEU A 525 -8.61 -4.59 25.29
N ASP A 526 -9.68 -5.37 25.21
CA ASP A 526 -9.82 -6.53 24.36
C ASP A 526 -10.69 -6.15 23.14
N ARG A 527 -10.11 -6.22 21.94
CA ARG A 527 -10.79 -5.83 20.68
C ARG A 527 -11.69 -6.94 20.11
N ASP A 528 -11.66 -8.14 20.69
CA ASP A 528 -12.40 -9.34 20.27
C ASP A 528 -12.84 -10.12 21.54
N ALA A 529 -13.52 -9.42 22.43
CA ALA A 529 -13.99 -9.92 23.71
C ALA A 529 -15.02 -11.06 23.57
N ASP A 530 -15.75 -11.13 22.46
CA ASP A 530 -16.68 -12.21 22.12
C ASP A 530 -16.05 -13.40 21.39
N HIS A 531 -14.78 -13.26 20.96
CA HIS A 531 -13.94 -14.32 20.38
C HIS A 531 -14.45 -14.87 19.05
N ASP A 532 -15.04 -14.02 18.22
CA ASP A 532 -15.50 -14.38 16.88
C ASP A 532 -14.39 -14.19 15.81
N GLY A 533 -13.30 -13.52 16.19
CA GLY A 533 -12.12 -13.27 15.36
C GLY A 533 -12.19 -11.97 14.56
N ARG A 534 -13.26 -11.18 14.70
CA ARG A 534 -13.36 -9.81 14.20
C ARG A 534 -12.92 -8.83 15.29
N LEU A 535 -12.10 -7.87 14.91
CA LEU A 535 -11.58 -6.86 15.82
C LEU A 535 -12.43 -5.58 15.72
N ASP A 536 -12.57 -4.88 16.85
CA ASP A 536 -13.20 -3.55 16.97
C ASP A 536 -14.69 -3.49 16.63
N GLU A 537 -15.40 -4.62 16.75
CA GLU A 537 -16.85 -4.62 16.60
C GLU A 537 -17.54 -3.95 17.80
N ALA A 538 -18.53 -3.09 17.54
CA ALA A 538 -19.20 -2.29 18.58
C ALA A 538 -19.78 -3.13 19.74
N ASP A 539 -20.20 -4.37 19.46
CA ASP A 539 -20.75 -5.32 20.44
C ASP A 539 -19.71 -6.37 20.92
N GLY A 540 -18.50 -6.36 20.34
CA GLY A 540 -17.42 -7.34 20.56
C GLY A 540 -16.17 -6.79 21.28
N VAL A 541 -16.15 -5.52 21.68
CA VAL A 541 -15.02 -4.93 22.45
C VAL A 541 -15.26 -4.92 23.96
N SER A 542 -14.19 -5.02 24.76
CA SER A 542 -14.27 -4.79 26.21
C SER A 542 -13.09 -3.99 26.74
N LEU A 543 -13.37 -3.02 27.60
CA LEU A 543 -12.35 -2.18 28.24
C LEU A 543 -12.39 -2.39 29.76
N GLU A 544 -11.25 -2.71 30.36
CA GLU A 544 -11.13 -2.91 31.80
C GLU A 544 -10.05 -2.02 32.41
N LEU A 545 -10.28 -1.61 33.66
CA LEU A 545 -9.28 -0.89 34.43
C LEU A 545 -8.24 -1.88 34.97
N PHE A 546 -6.96 -1.63 34.67
CA PHE A 546 -5.86 -2.56 34.94
C PHE A 546 -4.93 -2.11 36.09
N SER A 547 -4.83 -0.82 36.38
CA SER A 547 -4.08 -0.31 37.56
C SER A 547 -4.90 -0.42 38.85
N ILE A 548 -5.22 -1.66 39.25
CA ILE A 548 -6.04 -1.97 40.44
C ILE A 548 -5.33 -2.92 41.41
N ASN A 549 -5.71 -2.86 42.68
CA ASN A 549 -5.26 -3.79 43.71
C ASN A 549 -6.05 -5.12 43.71
N ASP A 550 -5.43 -6.15 44.27
CA ASP A 550 -5.98 -7.52 44.24
C ASP A 550 -7.05 -7.79 45.31
N GLU A 551 -7.03 -7.06 46.43
CA GLU A 551 -7.92 -7.36 47.56
C GLU A 551 -9.33 -6.76 47.42
N MET A 552 -9.53 -5.77 46.54
CA MET A 552 -10.85 -5.13 46.36
C MET A 552 -11.19 -4.72 44.92
N GLY A 553 -10.29 -4.96 43.94
CA GLY A 553 -10.46 -4.43 42.59
C GLY A 553 -10.56 -2.90 42.56
N MET A 554 -10.01 -2.24 43.58
CA MET A 554 -9.99 -0.79 43.68
C MET A 554 -8.79 -0.27 42.91
N TYR A 555 -9.00 0.82 42.18
CA TYR A 555 -7.95 1.57 41.51
C TYR A 555 -6.90 2.07 42.51
N GLY A 556 -5.67 2.24 42.03
CA GLY A 556 -4.59 2.82 42.82
C GLY A 556 -4.84 4.28 43.20
N ASP A 557 -4.37 4.70 44.37
CA ASP A 557 -4.53 6.06 44.92
C ASP A 557 -3.58 7.12 44.32
N GLY A 558 -2.80 6.74 43.31
CA GLY A 558 -1.84 7.59 42.62
C GLY A 558 -1.87 7.44 41.10
N ASP A 559 -1.21 8.39 40.43
CA ASP A 559 -1.05 8.40 38.97
C ASP A 559 -0.26 7.17 38.50
N SER A 560 -0.81 6.49 37.51
CA SER A 560 -0.14 5.44 36.75
C SER A 560 0.30 5.95 35.37
N GLY A 561 1.15 5.21 34.66
CA GLY A 561 1.64 5.62 33.33
C GLY A 561 2.43 4.55 32.60
N ARG A 562 2.71 4.83 31.32
CA ARG A 562 3.56 4.04 30.41
C ARG A 562 3.29 2.52 30.46
N PRO A 563 2.05 2.10 30.16
CA PRO A 563 1.77 0.68 30.09
C PRO A 563 2.49 0.04 28.90
N THR A 564 2.93 -1.21 29.09
CA THR A 564 3.45 -2.08 28.03
C THR A 564 2.84 -3.46 28.21
N VAL A 565 2.48 -4.13 27.12
CA VAL A 565 1.83 -5.45 27.14
C VAL A 565 2.65 -6.49 26.39
N SER A 566 2.69 -7.73 26.90
CA SER A 566 3.31 -8.87 26.22
C SER A 566 2.53 -9.28 24.97
N ALA A 567 3.16 -10.04 24.06
CA ALA A 567 2.54 -10.41 22.79
C ALA A 567 1.25 -11.22 22.94
N ASP A 568 1.18 -12.06 23.98
CA ASP A 568 0.03 -12.86 24.38
C ASP A 568 -1.00 -12.11 25.26
N ALA A 569 -0.74 -10.83 25.54
CA ALA A 569 -1.51 -9.99 26.45
C ALA A 569 -1.70 -10.55 27.87
N CYS A 570 -0.89 -11.52 28.29
CA CYS A 570 -0.97 -12.08 29.63
C CYS A 570 -0.37 -11.17 30.70
N ARG A 571 0.52 -10.24 30.32
CA ARG A 571 1.28 -9.41 31.26
C ARG A 571 1.27 -7.96 30.80
N VAL A 572 0.83 -7.07 31.69
CA VAL A 572 0.91 -5.62 31.49
C VAL A 572 1.80 -5.03 32.57
N ALA A 573 2.91 -4.42 32.17
CA ALA A 573 3.81 -3.69 33.06
C ALA A 573 3.56 -2.19 32.96
N PHE A 574 3.55 -1.48 34.09
CA PHE A 574 3.28 -0.04 34.15
C PHE A 574 4.00 0.59 35.34
N GLU A 575 4.25 1.90 35.25
CA GLU A 575 4.77 2.69 36.37
C GLU A 575 3.61 3.29 37.17
N SER A 576 3.73 3.37 38.50
CA SER A 576 2.70 4.01 39.34
C SER A 576 3.28 4.67 40.59
N LEU A 577 2.63 5.75 41.02
CA LEU A 577 2.83 6.42 42.32
C LEU A 577 1.86 5.93 43.40
N ALA A 578 0.97 5.00 43.07
CA ALA A 578 -0.06 4.50 43.98
C ALA A 578 0.55 3.63 45.08
N THR A 579 0.26 3.97 46.33
CA THR A 579 0.79 3.29 47.52
C THR A 579 -0.03 2.08 47.96
N ASP A 580 -1.12 1.78 47.25
CA ASP A 580 -2.12 0.79 47.62
C ASP A 580 -2.42 -0.24 46.53
N LEU A 581 -1.63 -0.27 45.44
CA LEU A 581 -1.70 -1.34 44.44
C LEU A 581 -1.28 -2.69 45.03
N VAL A 582 -0.26 -2.67 45.91
CA VAL A 582 0.21 -3.85 46.64
C VAL A 582 0.40 -3.50 48.13
N PRO A 583 0.20 -4.44 49.08
CA PRO A 583 0.21 -4.12 50.52
C PRO A 583 1.52 -3.57 51.11
N ASN A 584 2.64 -3.68 50.38
CA ASN A 584 3.98 -3.34 50.85
C ASN A 584 4.63 -2.16 50.11
N ASP A 585 3.88 -1.37 49.35
CA ASP A 585 4.42 -0.16 48.74
C ASP A 585 4.30 1.06 49.69
N ALA A 586 5.36 1.37 50.43
CA ALA A 586 5.35 2.42 51.45
C ALA A 586 6.39 3.52 51.20
N ASN A 587 7.07 3.51 50.05
CA ASN A 587 8.18 4.42 49.79
C ASN A 587 7.73 5.81 49.27
N GLY A 588 6.49 5.93 48.76
CA GLY A 588 5.96 7.15 48.14
C GLY A 588 6.75 7.58 46.91
N ARG A 589 7.40 6.64 46.23
CA ARG A 589 8.16 6.81 44.99
C ARG A 589 7.43 6.13 43.85
N GLN A 590 7.90 6.42 42.64
CA GLN A 590 7.36 5.77 41.47
C GLN A 590 8.02 4.41 41.30
N ASP A 591 7.19 3.37 41.28
CA ASP A 591 7.63 1.97 41.18
C ASP A 591 7.06 1.32 39.93
N ILE A 592 7.66 0.20 39.52
CA ILE A 592 7.19 -0.62 38.40
C ILE A 592 6.32 -1.74 38.93
N PHE A 593 5.11 -1.83 38.42
CA PHE A 593 4.14 -2.87 38.71
C PHE A 593 3.88 -3.70 37.44
N MET A 594 3.46 -4.93 37.65
CA MET A 594 2.94 -5.79 36.60
C MET A 594 1.67 -6.45 37.07
N ARG A 595 0.68 -6.47 36.19
CA ARG A 595 -0.56 -7.20 36.42
C ARG A 595 -0.73 -8.30 35.38
N VAL A 596 -1.20 -9.46 35.82
CA VAL A 596 -1.49 -10.63 34.98
C VAL A 596 -2.96 -10.63 34.60
N ARG A 597 -3.26 -10.79 33.30
CA ARG A 597 -4.62 -10.91 32.79
C ARG A 597 -5.21 -12.25 33.23
N VAL A 598 -6.47 -12.24 33.68
CA VAL A 598 -7.19 -13.46 34.07
C VAL A 598 -8.46 -13.53 33.23
N GLY A 599 -8.53 -14.51 32.34
CA GLY A 599 -9.80 -14.81 31.66
C GLY A 599 -10.91 -15.18 32.66
N SER A 600 -12.17 -15.06 32.26
CA SER A 600 -13.29 -15.61 33.03
C SER A 600 -14.00 -16.68 32.19
N PRO A 601 -13.82 -17.99 32.48
CA PRO A 601 -13.00 -18.57 33.55
C PRO A 601 -11.48 -18.38 33.33
N PRO A 602 -10.64 -18.54 34.38
CA PRO A 602 -9.20 -18.27 34.32
C PRO A 602 -8.58 -18.88 33.08
N ASP A 603 -8.09 -18.02 32.20
CA ASP A 603 -7.47 -18.45 30.95
C ASP A 603 -6.24 -19.32 31.28
N PRO A 604 -6.26 -20.63 30.99
CA PRO A 604 -5.11 -21.50 31.25
C PRO A 604 -3.86 -21.09 30.47
N LEU A 605 -3.97 -20.13 29.53
CA LEU A 605 -2.86 -19.58 28.77
C LEU A 605 -2.08 -18.47 29.49
N CYS A 606 -2.62 -17.84 30.55
CA CYS A 606 -1.94 -16.79 31.31
C CYS A 606 -1.53 -17.24 32.73
N PRO A 607 -0.48 -18.08 32.88
CA PRO A 607 -0.07 -18.58 34.19
C PRO A 607 0.50 -17.47 35.07
N LEU A 608 0.10 -17.45 36.34
CA LEU A 608 0.71 -16.58 37.35
C LEU A 608 2.19 -16.95 37.54
N PRO A 609 3.11 -15.97 37.49
CA PRO A 609 4.51 -16.22 37.82
C PRO A 609 4.65 -16.80 39.23
N LEU A 610 5.57 -17.75 39.41
CA LEU A 610 5.72 -18.53 40.65
C LEU A 610 5.96 -17.69 41.92
N PHE A 611 6.45 -16.47 41.76
CA PHE A 611 6.83 -15.57 42.84
C PHE A 611 5.83 -14.43 43.05
N PHE A 612 4.72 -14.42 42.31
CA PHE A 612 3.71 -13.39 42.47
C PHE A 612 2.80 -13.72 43.65
N SER A 613 2.56 -12.71 44.48
CA SER A 613 1.67 -12.79 45.65
C SER A 613 0.19 -12.65 45.30
N GLY A 614 -0.10 -12.17 44.09
CA GLY A 614 -1.44 -12.00 43.52
C GLY A 614 -1.41 -11.74 42.01
N LEU A 615 -2.46 -11.15 41.47
CA LEU A 615 -2.53 -10.76 40.05
C LEU A 615 -1.70 -9.52 39.76
N THR A 616 -1.58 -8.61 40.73
CA THR A 616 -0.76 -7.40 40.65
C THR A 616 0.41 -7.55 41.59
N ASP A 617 1.62 -7.39 41.06
CA ASP A 617 2.82 -7.42 41.88
C ASP A 617 3.82 -6.36 41.45
N ARG A 618 4.69 -5.97 42.38
CA ARG A 618 5.75 -5.01 42.12
C ARG A 618 6.95 -5.73 41.50
N VAL A 619 7.51 -5.14 40.46
CA VAL A 619 8.60 -5.70 39.66
C VAL A 619 9.93 -5.01 39.98
N SER A 620 9.91 -3.72 40.33
CA SER A 620 11.07 -2.96 40.80
C SER A 620 11.44 -3.31 42.24
N LEU A 621 11.84 -4.56 42.46
CA LEU A 621 12.15 -5.10 43.79
C LEU A 621 13.63 -5.44 43.96
N SER A 622 14.11 -5.20 45.18
CA SER A 622 15.38 -5.72 45.69
C SER A 622 15.18 -7.12 46.28
N PHE A 623 16.03 -8.08 45.88
CA PHE A 623 16.09 -9.40 46.50
C PHE A 623 17.43 -9.58 47.23
N ASP A 624 17.39 -9.63 48.55
CA ASP A 624 18.53 -10.05 49.37
C ASP A 624 18.67 -11.57 49.29
N ASN A 625 19.48 -12.06 48.32
CA ASN A 625 19.78 -13.48 48.14
C ASN A 625 20.48 -14.12 49.37
N SER A 626 20.86 -13.32 50.38
CA SER A 626 21.47 -13.82 51.62
C SER A 626 20.47 -14.04 52.76
N ALA A 627 19.24 -13.54 52.64
CA ALA A 627 18.19 -13.67 53.64
C ALA A 627 17.23 -14.83 53.33
N THR A 628 17.03 -15.73 54.31
CA THR A 628 15.98 -16.76 54.26
C THR A 628 14.97 -16.53 55.40
N PRO A 629 13.67 -16.35 55.13
CA PRO A 629 13.06 -16.25 53.79
C PRO A 629 13.47 -14.97 53.06
N MET A 630 13.36 -14.96 51.73
CA MET A 630 13.60 -13.77 50.91
C MET A 630 12.67 -12.65 51.42
N VAL A 631 13.24 -11.48 51.72
CA VAL A 631 12.49 -10.30 52.18
C VAL A 631 12.53 -9.27 51.06
N GLU A 632 11.37 -9.01 50.48
CA GLU A 632 11.19 -7.91 49.53
C GLU A 632 11.46 -6.58 50.23
N ARG A 633 12.20 -5.69 49.58
CA ARG A 633 12.45 -4.33 50.06
C ARG A 633 12.09 -3.33 48.97
N ASP A 634 11.48 -2.23 49.41
CA ASP A 634 11.21 -1.07 48.56
C ASP A 634 12.50 -0.54 47.93
N PRO A 635 12.46 -0.13 46.65
CA PRO A 635 13.57 0.61 46.07
C PRO A 635 13.77 1.94 46.81
N ASP A 636 15.03 2.34 47.01
CA ASP A 636 15.37 3.60 47.70
C ASP A 636 15.39 4.83 46.76
N GLY A 637 15.10 4.61 45.46
CA GLY A 637 14.96 5.60 44.40
C GLY A 637 13.75 5.29 43.50
N SER A 638 13.43 6.19 42.57
CA SER A 638 12.29 6.02 41.64
C SER A 638 12.69 5.18 40.43
N SER A 639 11.73 4.38 39.95
CA SER A 639 11.83 3.55 38.75
C SER A 639 10.81 3.99 37.69
N HIS A 640 11.21 3.96 36.42
CA HIS A 640 10.40 4.48 35.30
C HIS A 640 10.55 3.61 34.04
N ARG A 641 9.69 3.87 33.05
CA ARG A 641 9.76 3.31 31.67
C ARG A 641 9.88 1.79 31.66
N PRO A 642 8.91 1.06 32.25
CA PRO A 642 8.92 -0.38 32.12
C PRO A 642 8.66 -0.79 30.68
N LEU A 643 9.30 -1.87 30.24
CA LEU A 643 8.99 -2.56 29.00
C LEU A 643 9.04 -4.06 29.27
N VAL A 644 7.90 -4.72 29.07
CA VAL A 644 7.80 -6.18 29.10
C VAL A 644 8.26 -6.76 27.76
N SER A 645 9.03 -7.87 27.78
CA SER A 645 9.39 -8.59 26.55
C SER A 645 8.16 -9.18 25.87
N ARG A 646 8.22 -9.45 24.56
CA ARG A 646 7.07 -9.96 23.79
C ARG A 646 6.65 -11.34 24.32
N ASP A 647 7.60 -12.20 24.60
CA ASP A 647 7.38 -13.50 25.25
C ASP A 647 6.94 -13.41 26.74
N GLY A 648 6.84 -12.22 27.31
CA GLY A 648 6.40 -11.99 28.68
C GLY A 648 7.38 -12.49 29.75
N THR A 649 8.61 -12.85 29.41
CA THR A 649 9.57 -13.44 30.37
C THR A 649 10.40 -12.40 31.14
N PHE A 650 10.56 -11.21 30.58
CA PHE A 650 11.39 -10.14 31.15
C PHE A 650 10.64 -8.82 31.30
N VAL A 651 11.06 -8.01 32.27
CA VAL A 651 10.74 -6.58 32.33
C VAL A 651 12.04 -5.79 32.44
N VAL A 652 12.26 -4.86 31.51
CA VAL A 652 13.37 -3.89 31.60
C VAL A 652 12.83 -2.54 32.06
N PHE A 653 13.58 -1.83 32.89
CA PHE A 653 13.19 -0.51 33.39
C PHE A 653 14.42 0.32 33.79
N GLU A 654 14.26 1.64 33.87
CA GLU A 654 15.29 2.53 34.42
C GLU A 654 15.02 2.81 35.89
N SER A 655 16.06 2.97 36.70
CA SER A 655 15.92 3.32 38.12
C SER A 655 17.07 4.15 38.65
N THR A 656 16.76 4.95 39.66
CA THR A 656 17.74 5.68 40.51
C THR A 656 17.99 4.96 41.83
N ALA A 657 17.37 3.80 42.03
CA ALA A 657 17.48 3.02 43.26
C ALA A 657 18.81 2.27 43.31
N ARG A 658 19.48 2.39 44.45
CA ARG A 658 20.82 1.85 44.75
C ARG A 658 20.78 0.48 45.40
N ASN A 659 19.59 0.01 45.73
CA ASN A 659 19.37 -1.23 46.47
C ASN A 659 18.73 -2.33 45.61
N LEU A 660 18.52 -2.13 44.31
CA LEU A 660 17.92 -3.15 43.44
C LEU A 660 18.83 -4.36 43.24
N VAL A 661 20.15 -4.16 43.25
CA VAL A 661 21.16 -5.23 43.22
C VAL A 661 22.32 -4.88 44.17
N ASP A 662 22.93 -5.88 44.82
CA ASP A 662 24.04 -5.67 45.78
C ASP A 662 25.31 -5.07 45.14
N THR A 663 25.42 -5.14 43.81
CA THR A 663 26.56 -4.63 43.05
C THR A 663 26.37 -3.19 42.60
N ASP A 664 25.27 -2.55 42.95
CA ASP A 664 25.07 -1.14 42.67
C ASP A 664 25.84 -0.30 43.70
N LEU A 665 26.89 0.40 43.24
CA LEU A 665 27.89 1.04 44.09
C LEU A 665 27.78 2.56 44.11
N ASP A 666 26.72 3.13 43.51
CA ASP A 666 26.43 4.56 43.40
C ASP A 666 26.64 5.29 44.74
N ASN A 667 27.87 5.74 44.96
CA ASN A 667 28.37 6.39 46.19
C ASN A 667 28.59 7.89 45.96
N VAL A 668 27.68 8.53 45.23
CA VAL A 668 27.65 9.99 45.14
C VAL A 668 26.81 10.51 46.31
N GLY A 669 27.39 11.40 47.11
CA GLY A 669 26.75 12.00 48.28
C GLY A 669 25.46 12.74 47.92
N ASP A 670 24.70 13.12 48.96
CA ASP A 670 23.33 13.66 49.00
C ASP A 670 22.89 14.79 48.03
N ASP A 671 23.67 15.13 47.01
CA ASP A 671 23.27 15.99 45.91
C ASP A 671 22.44 15.19 44.89
N GLN A 672 21.28 15.72 44.54
CA GLN A 672 20.18 15.06 43.84
C GLN A 672 20.43 14.86 42.32
N THR A 673 21.64 14.48 41.94
CA THR A 673 21.96 14.07 40.56
C THR A 673 22.24 12.57 40.51
N THR A 674 21.27 11.78 40.98
CA THR A 674 21.33 10.31 40.90
C THR A 674 21.29 9.89 39.43
N LEU A 675 22.38 9.35 38.93
CA LEU A 675 22.42 8.75 37.60
C LEU A 675 21.37 7.63 37.53
N ARG A 676 20.75 7.46 36.36
CA ARG A 676 19.82 6.37 36.11
C ARG A 676 20.56 5.19 35.53
N ASP A 677 20.15 4.01 35.96
CA ASP A 677 20.62 2.73 35.45
C ASP A 677 19.50 1.91 34.86
N ILE A 678 19.86 1.03 33.92
CA ILE A 678 18.96 0.07 33.31
C ILE A 678 19.02 -1.24 34.07
N TYR A 679 17.85 -1.76 34.42
CA TYR A 679 17.66 -3.01 35.14
C TYR A 679 16.80 -3.96 34.33
N LEU A 680 17.17 -5.25 34.34
CA LEU A 680 16.38 -6.34 33.79
C LEU A 680 15.87 -7.23 34.92
N ARG A 681 14.57 -7.48 34.93
CA ARG A 681 13.89 -8.41 35.82
C ARG A 681 13.45 -9.66 35.06
N GLU A 682 13.98 -10.81 35.45
CA GLU A 682 13.54 -12.12 34.98
C GLU A 682 12.36 -12.59 35.83
N LEU A 683 11.18 -12.73 35.22
CA LEU A 683 9.94 -12.98 35.94
C LEU A 683 9.81 -14.43 36.43
N GLU A 684 10.37 -15.39 35.70
CA GLU A 684 10.34 -16.80 36.09
C GLU A 684 11.20 -17.10 37.32
N SER A 685 12.35 -16.43 37.45
CA SER A 685 13.31 -16.66 38.52
C SER A 685 13.31 -15.58 39.60
N ALA A 686 12.50 -14.52 39.44
CA ALA A 686 12.49 -13.32 40.28
C ALA A 686 13.87 -12.67 40.44
N LYS A 687 14.73 -12.74 39.42
CA LYS A 687 16.11 -12.22 39.47
C LYS A 687 16.18 -10.84 38.83
N THR A 688 16.71 -9.87 39.56
CA THR A 688 17.02 -8.53 39.04
C THR A 688 18.51 -8.45 38.69
N ARG A 689 18.84 -7.87 37.53
CA ARG A 689 20.22 -7.67 37.05
C ARG A 689 20.38 -6.23 36.54
N ARG A 690 21.47 -5.56 36.91
CA ARG A 690 21.87 -4.29 36.30
C ARG A 690 22.45 -4.56 34.90
N VAL A 691 21.96 -3.83 33.92
CA VAL A 691 22.33 -3.92 32.49
C VAL A 691 23.41 -2.89 32.16
N SER A 692 23.21 -1.64 32.58
CA SER A 692 24.19 -0.56 32.43
C SER A 692 25.29 -0.71 33.48
N VAL A 693 26.44 -1.24 33.07
CA VAL A 693 27.59 -1.47 33.95
C VAL A 693 28.84 -0.91 33.28
N GLY A 694 29.54 -0.02 33.98
CA GLY A 694 30.82 0.53 33.56
C GLY A 694 31.97 -0.49 33.69
N LEU A 695 33.05 -0.24 32.97
CA LEU A 695 34.24 -1.07 32.89
C LEU A 695 35.48 -0.17 33.07
N GLU A 696 36.32 -0.49 34.05
CA GLU A 696 37.59 0.20 34.26
C GLU A 696 38.79 -0.76 34.26
N ARG A 697 39.97 -0.22 33.92
CA ARG A 697 41.26 -0.93 34.00
C ARG A 697 41.74 -1.02 35.44
N GLY A 698 41.61 -2.19 36.03
CA GLY A 698 42.14 -2.52 37.36
C GLY A 698 43.65 -2.86 37.37
N PRO A 699 44.21 -3.10 38.58
CA PRO A 699 45.62 -3.45 38.75
C PRO A 699 46.00 -4.71 37.96
N GLY A 700 47.04 -4.63 37.13
CA GLY A 700 47.50 -5.76 36.31
C GLY A 700 46.75 -5.95 35.00
N ASN A 701 46.06 -4.91 34.51
CA ASN A 701 45.31 -4.91 33.23
C ASN A 701 44.08 -5.83 33.22
N THR A 702 43.48 -6.06 34.39
CA THR A 702 42.20 -6.76 34.54
C THR A 702 41.05 -5.76 34.35
N VAL A 703 40.02 -6.14 33.61
CA VAL A 703 38.79 -5.33 33.50
C VAL A 703 37.92 -5.58 34.74
N VAL A 704 37.51 -4.52 35.43
CA VAL A 704 36.66 -4.57 36.63
C VAL A 704 35.37 -3.82 36.35
N GLN A 705 34.24 -4.36 36.80
CA GLN A 705 32.94 -3.69 36.71
C GLN A 705 32.86 -2.52 37.70
N THR A 706 32.34 -1.39 37.23
CA THR A 706 32.14 -0.15 37.98
C THR A 706 30.74 0.42 37.67
N ASP A 707 30.35 1.47 38.37
CA ASP A 707 29.16 2.24 37.99
C ASP A 707 29.41 2.95 36.65
N PRO A 708 28.38 3.10 35.79
CA PRO A 708 28.43 4.01 34.67
C PRO A 708 28.71 5.44 35.16
N ASP A 709 29.62 6.15 34.50
CA ASP A 709 29.95 7.55 34.81
C ASP A 709 28.97 8.56 34.17
N GLY A 710 27.88 8.08 33.58
CA GLY A 710 26.81 8.85 32.98
C GLY A 710 25.48 8.10 32.99
N ALA A 711 24.37 8.83 32.83
CA ALA A 711 23.03 8.26 32.92
C ALA A 711 22.73 7.35 31.73
N SER A 712 22.06 6.24 32.01
CA SER A 712 21.50 5.29 31.04
C SER A 712 19.98 5.29 31.18
N GLU A 713 19.27 5.44 30.06
CA GLU A 713 17.82 5.64 30.01
C GLU A 713 17.22 4.88 28.81
N TRP A 714 15.88 4.81 28.72
CA TRP A 714 15.13 4.22 27.59
C TRP A 714 15.70 2.88 27.08
N ALA A 715 15.23 1.79 27.68
CA ALA A 715 15.64 0.46 27.28
C ALA A 715 14.55 -0.28 26.48
N SER A 716 15.01 -1.18 25.61
CA SER A 716 14.19 -2.15 24.88
C SER A 716 14.86 -3.53 25.00
N VAL A 717 14.07 -4.60 25.05
CA VAL A 717 14.57 -5.96 25.33
C VAL A 717 14.05 -6.96 24.30
N THR A 718 14.88 -7.93 23.95
CA THR A 718 14.52 -9.06 23.09
C THR A 718 13.64 -10.07 23.83
N ASP A 719 13.14 -11.06 23.09
CA ASP A 719 12.69 -12.31 23.69
C ASP A 719 13.87 -13.11 24.22
N ARG A 720 13.56 -14.21 24.89
CA ARG A 720 14.55 -15.22 25.23
C ARG A 720 15.11 -15.87 23.96
N ILE A 721 16.41 -15.68 23.72
CA ILE A 721 17.13 -16.25 22.60
C ILE A 721 17.78 -17.57 23.04
N ASP A 722 17.22 -18.71 22.64
CA ASP A 722 17.71 -20.04 23.02
C ASP A 722 18.91 -20.52 22.17
N SER A 723 20.03 -19.81 22.23
CA SER A 723 21.30 -20.24 21.64
C SER A 723 22.10 -21.12 22.63
N GLY A 724 21.68 -22.37 22.85
CA GLY A 724 22.40 -23.40 23.64
C GLY A 724 22.48 -23.21 25.17
N PHE A 725 22.54 -21.97 25.68
CA PHE A 725 22.55 -21.62 27.10
C PHE A 725 21.56 -20.50 27.48
N GLY A 726 20.67 -20.08 26.58
CA GLY A 726 19.73 -18.98 26.80
C GLY A 726 20.40 -17.60 26.93
N LYS A 727 19.96 -16.64 26.13
CA LYS A 727 20.47 -15.26 26.13
C LYS A 727 19.30 -14.27 26.07
N VAL A 728 19.60 -13.04 26.48
CA VAL A 728 18.70 -11.88 26.34
C VAL A 728 19.56 -10.68 25.96
N MET A 729 19.04 -9.82 25.09
CA MET A 729 19.72 -8.60 24.68
C MET A 729 18.88 -7.39 25.07
N VAL A 730 19.55 -6.36 25.60
CA VAL A 730 18.90 -5.11 26.01
C VAL A 730 19.58 -3.96 25.27
N ALA A 731 18.82 -3.26 24.43
CA ALA A 731 19.22 -2.02 23.81
C ALA A 731 18.89 -0.84 24.75
N PHE A 732 19.78 0.13 24.92
CA PHE A 732 19.56 1.31 25.75
C PHE A 732 20.40 2.50 25.29
N GLN A 733 19.94 3.72 25.59
CA GLN A 733 20.74 4.93 25.37
C GLN A 733 21.60 5.22 26.62
N SER A 734 22.81 5.72 26.42
CA SER A 734 23.66 6.15 27.53
C SER A 734 24.60 7.30 27.17
N ARG A 735 24.91 8.12 28.17
CA ARG A 735 25.96 9.16 28.13
C ARG A 735 27.25 8.72 28.84
N ALA A 736 27.27 7.51 29.41
CA ALA A 736 28.43 6.99 30.08
C ALA A 736 29.58 6.74 29.09
N THR A 737 30.79 7.03 29.53
CA THR A 737 32.05 6.96 28.78
C THR A 737 32.85 5.72 29.11
N ASN A 738 32.40 4.96 30.09
CA ASN A 738 33.07 3.77 30.59
C ASN A 738 32.26 2.48 30.33
N LEU A 739 31.29 2.47 29.42
CA LEU A 739 30.51 1.25 29.14
C LEU A 739 31.28 0.24 28.29
N LEU A 740 32.05 0.73 27.33
CA LEU A 740 32.93 -0.11 26.52
C LEU A 740 34.24 -0.38 27.26
N SER A 741 34.97 -1.42 26.82
CA SER A 741 36.31 -1.69 27.34
C SER A 741 37.19 -0.42 27.22
N PRO A 742 38.20 -0.21 28.08
CA PRO A 742 39.03 1.00 28.06
C PRO A 742 39.85 1.25 26.78
N ASP A 743 39.76 0.37 25.78
CA ASP A 743 40.32 0.56 24.44
C ASP A 743 39.26 1.03 23.40
N GLY A 744 37.97 1.11 23.78
CA GLY A 744 36.90 1.67 22.97
C GLY A 744 36.81 3.19 23.14
N GLU A 745 36.69 3.94 22.04
CA GLU A 745 36.54 5.40 22.11
C GLU A 745 35.09 5.76 22.47
N ASP A 746 34.89 6.26 23.69
CA ASP A 746 33.61 6.73 24.19
C ASP A 746 33.58 8.27 24.24
N LEU A 747 32.62 8.85 23.52
CA LEU A 747 32.55 10.30 23.30
C LEU A 747 31.77 10.95 24.46
N GLY A 748 32.53 11.29 25.50
CA GLY A 748 32.22 12.00 26.76
C GLY A 748 30.93 12.81 26.99
N ASN A 749 30.25 13.27 25.94
CA ASN A 749 29.10 14.16 26.04
C ASN A 749 28.00 13.91 24.98
N THR A 750 28.15 12.90 24.13
CA THR A 750 27.13 12.50 23.15
C THR A 750 26.42 11.25 23.65
N THR A 751 25.09 11.28 23.65
CA THR A 751 24.30 10.08 23.95
C THR A 751 24.45 9.10 22.80
N GLN A 752 24.75 7.84 23.09
CA GLN A 752 24.91 6.77 22.10
C GLN A 752 23.98 5.59 22.44
N ILE A 753 23.73 4.72 21.47
CA ILE A 753 22.93 3.50 21.66
C ILE A 753 23.85 2.30 21.84
N TYR A 754 23.56 1.52 22.88
CA TYR A 754 24.27 0.31 23.24
C TYR A 754 23.34 -0.88 23.28
N VAL A 755 23.85 -2.07 22.91
CA VAL A 755 23.19 -3.35 23.15
C VAL A 755 24.04 -4.18 24.10
N ARG A 756 23.45 -4.61 25.22
CA ARG A 756 24.05 -5.56 26.17
C ARG A 756 23.49 -6.94 25.93
N GLU A 757 24.35 -7.88 25.56
CA GLU A 757 24.02 -9.30 25.51
C GLU A 757 24.32 -9.95 26.86
N MET A 758 23.37 -10.69 27.42
CA MET A 758 23.50 -11.34 28.72
C MET A 758 23.16 -12.83 28.65
N SER A 759 24.05 -13.68 29.17
CA SER A 759 23.73 -15.10 29.39
C SER A 759 22.72 -15.23 30.52
N LEU A 760 21.70 -16.10 30.35
CA LEU A 760 20.72 -16.40 31.40
C LEU A 760 21.26 -17.44 32.41
N VAL A 761 22.18 -18.30 31.98
CA VAL A 761 22.73 -19.39 32.80
C VAL A 761 24.04 -19.01 33.50
N THR A 762 24.82 -18.08 32.93
CA THR A 762 26.12 -17.67 33.49
C THR A 762 26.14 -16.17 33.79
N SER A 763 27.20 -15.68 34.45
CA SER A 763 27.42 -14.25 34.65
C SER A 763 28.05 -13.56 33.45
N SER A 764 28.25 -14.24 32.31
CA SER A 764 28.85 -13.64 31.12
C SER A 764 27.90 -12.64 30.48
N SER A 765 28.48 -11.57 29.92
CA SER A 765 27.76 -10.58 29.15
C SER A 765 28.73 -9.78 28.29
N GLU A 766 28.25 -9.30 27.15
CA GLU A 766 28.99 -8.51 26.16
C GLU A 766 28.21 -7.22 25.87
N ILE A 767 28.90 -6.18 25.41
CA ILE A 767 28.30 -4.87 25.13
C ILE A 767 28.86 -4.32 23.82
N HIS A 768 27.97 -3.83 22.97
CA HIS A 768 28.32 -3.24 21.68
C HIS A 768 27.64 -1.88 21.53
N ARG A 769 28.34 -0.91 20.95
CA ARG A 769 27.72 0.33 20.46
C ARG A 769 27.13 0.06 19.09
N VAL A 770 25.86 0.39 18.91
CA VAL A 770 25.13 0.18 17.63
C VAL A 770 24.84 1.49 16.91
N SER A 771 24.94 2.64 17.58
CA SER A 771 24.92 3.95 16.94
C SER A 771 26.27 4.25 16.24
N ILE A 772 26.56 3.50 15.19
CA ILE A 772 27.81 3.57 14.43
C ILE A 772 27.56 3.53 12.93
N PHE A 773 28.52 4.05 12.16
CA PHE A 773 28.77 3.63 10.80
C PHE A 773 29.83 2.52 10.79
N ASP A 774 29.60 1.44 10.03
CA ASP A 774 30.58 0.35 9.95
C ASP A 774 31.66 0.62 8.91
N ASP A 775 32.88 0.90 9.39
CA ASP A 775 34.07 1.05 8.56
C ASP A 775 34.91 -0.24 8.45
N GLY A 776 34.37 -1.36 8.96
CA GLY A 776 35.04 -2.66 9.00
C GLY A 776 36.04 -2.84 10.15
N THR A 777 36.12 -1.90 11.09
CA THR A 777 36.92 -2.02 12.33
C THR A 777 36.12 -2.65 13.46
N ASP A 778 36.77 -3.06 14.56
CA ASP A 778 36.08 -3.68 15.70
C ASP A 778 34.96 -2.80 16.29
N PHE A 779 35.17 -1.48 16.33
CA PHE A 779 34.25 -0.54 16.99
C PHE A 779 33.41 0.32 16.03
N GLY A 780 33.78 0.40 14.75
CA GLY A 780 33.12 1.29 13.79
C GLY A 780 33.39 2.77 14.09
N VAL A 781 32.76 3.64 13.29
CA VAL A 781 32.79 5.09 13.50
C VAL A 781 31.55 5.50 14.31
N PRO A 782 31.70 6.09 15.51
CA PRO A 782 30.56 6.49 16.33
C PRO A 782 29.72 7.58 15.68
N ALA A 783 28.42 7.59 15.98
CA ALA A 783 27.53 8.69 15.62
C ALA A 783 28.10 10.02 16.15
N ASN A 784 28.20 11.03 15.28
CA ASN A 784 28.72 12.35 15.63
C ASN A 784 27.66 13.30 16.21
N GLY A 785 26.44 12.82 16.41
CA GLY A 785 25.32 13.49 17.07
C GLY A 785 24.77 12.65 18.22
N HIS A 786 23.76 13.19 18.92
CA HIS A 786 23.05 12.43 19.95
C HIS A 786 22.15 11.36 19.32
N CYS A 787 22.05 10.20 19.96
CA CYS A 787 21.11 9.13 19.61
C CYS A 787 20.21 8.80 20.80
N PHE A 788 18.91 8.56 20.55
CA PHE A 788 17.92 8.32 21.60
C PHE A 788 16.94 7.19 21.25
N ARG A 789 16.19 6.74 22.26
CA ARG A 789 15.00 5.85 22.15
C ARG A 789 15.20 4.61 21.29
N PRO A 790 16.08 3.68 21.68
CA PRO A 790 16.26 2.45 20.92
C PRO A 790 15.05 1.52 21.01
N SER A 791 14.73 0.86 19.91
CA SER A 791 13.78 -0.27 19.82
C SER A 791 14.51 -1.45 19.19
N ILE A 792 14.41 -2.65 19.77
CA ILE A 792 15.10 -3.86 19.30
C ILE A 792 14.10 -4.94 18.82
N SER A 793 14.43 -5.61 17.71
CA SER A 793 13.68 -6.77 17.19
C SER A 793 13.72 -7.95 18.17
N ALA A 794 12.77 -8.88 18.07
CA ALA A 794 12.63 -10.02 18.99
C ALA A 794 13.87 -10.93 19.02
N ASP A 795 14.55 -11.07 17.87
CA ASP A 795 15.78 -11.84 17.71
C ASP A 795 17.06 -11.05 18.04
N GLY A 796 16.93 -9.73 18.23
CA GLY A 796 18.03 -8.83 18.51
C GLY A 796 18.79 -8.32 17.28
N ARG A 797 18.44 -8.72 16.05
CA ARG A 797 19.19 -8.36 14.84
C ARG A 797 19.10 -6.87 14.52
N PHE A 798 17.91 -6.29 14.59
CA PHE A 798 17.67 -4.91 14.18
C PHE A 798 17.47 -4.00 15.39
N VAL A 799 18.08 -2.82 15.36
CA VAL A 799 17.90 -1.77 16.38
C VAL A 799 17.51 -0.46 15.69
N ALA A 800 16.27 -0.02 15.87
CA ALA A 800 15.82 1.31 15.46
C ALA A 800 16.17 2.35 16.52
N PHE A 801 16.55 3.56 16.12
CA PHE A 801 16.80 4.69 17.02
C PHE A 801 16.73 6.03 16.28
N GLU A 802 16.52 7.11 17.02
CA GLU A 802 16.53 8.48 16.46
C GLU A 802 17.89 9.15 16.67
N SER A 803 18.38 9.94 15.70
CA SER A 803 19.67 10.61 15.80
C SER A 803 19.82 11.91 15.02
N LEU A 804 20.61 12.85 15.57
CA LEU A 804 21.12 14.07 14.90
C LEU A 804 22.45 13.83 14.14
N ALA A 805 22.84 12.57 13.93
CA ALA A 805 24.16 12.25 13.41
C ALA A 805 24.18 12.26 11.89
N THR A 806 25.07 13.10 11.36
CA THR A 806 25.32 13.28 9.91
C THR A 806 26.16 12.17 9.26
N ASN A 807 26.58 11.15 10.03
CA ASN A 807 27.61 10.19 9.62
C ASN A 807 27.22 8.71 9.80
N LEU A 808 25.94 8.41 10.00
CA LEU A 808 25.47 7.05 10.26
C LEU A 808 25.20 6.25 8.98
N ASP A 809 24.61 6.89 7.97
CA ASP A 809 24.35 6.30 6.66
C ASP A 809 25.19 7.05 5.62
N PRO A 810 26.21 6.41 5.00
CA PRO A 810 27.08 7.08 4.03
C PRO A 810 26.42 7.27 2.66
N SER A 811 25.24 6.67 2.42
CA SER A 811 24.53 6.76 1.14
C SER A 811 23.69 8.03 0.99
N ILE A 812 23.45 8.74 2.09
CA ILE A 812 22.62 9.95 2.16
C ILE A 812 23.37 11.01 2.96
N GLU A 813 23.49 12.22 2.42
CA GLU A 813 23.96 13.37 3.19
C GLU A 813 22.81 13.90 4.03
N ASP A 814 23.07 14.27 5.30
CA ASP A 814 22.06 14.90 6.14
C ASP A 814 21.82 16.36 5.70
N GLU A 815 20.67 16.60 5.06
CA GLU A 815 20.24 17.89 4.52
C GLU A 815 19.35 18.68 5.50
N ASN A 816 18.70 18.01 6.47
CA ASN A 816 17.70 18.59 7.35
C ASN A 816 18.27 19.11 8.69
N ALA A 817 19.44 18.60 9.11
CA ALA A 817 20.11 18.92 10.37
C ALA A 817 19.22 18.78 11.63
N THR A 818 18.30 17.82 11.63
CA THR A 818 17.37 17.50 12.73
C THR A 818 17.40 16.00 13.05
N TYR A 819 16.60 15.51 14.00
CA TYR A 819 16.56 14.07 14.29
C TYR A 819 15.93 13.32 13.13
N ASP A 820 16.60 12.27 12.72
CA ASP A 820 16.12 11.26 11.79
C ASP A 820 16.01 9.90 12.48
N VAL A 821 15.23 9.01 11.90
CA VAL A 821 15.12 7.62 12.34
C VAL A 821 16.07 6.75 11.53
N PHE A 822 16.85 5.94 12.23
CA PHE A 822 17.77 4.97 11.65
C PHE A 822 17.46 3.57 12.15
N VAL A 823 17.82 2.55 11.36
CA VAL A 823 17.90 1.15 11.80
C VAL A 823 19.31 0.63 11.61
N HIS A 824 19.86 0.03 12.66
CA HIS A 824 21.11 -0.71 12.61
C HIS A 824 20.84 -2.21 12.47
N ASP A 825 21.29 -2.80 11.36
CA ASP A 825 21.38 -4.25 11.16
C ASP A 825 22.70 -4.76 11.74
N ARG A 826 22.61 -5.58 12.79
CA ARG A 826 23.76 -6.15 13.49
C ARG A 826 24.34 -7.38 12.80
N ASP A 827 23.69 -7.91 11.76
CA ASP A 827 24.11 -9.11 11.04
C ASP A 827 23.60 -9.12 9.59
N VAL A 828 24.22 -8.29 8.75
CA VAL A 828 23.83 -8.09 7.34
C VAL A 828 23.78 -9.40 6.56
N SER A 829 24.68 -10.34 6.85
CA SER A 829 24.75 -11.65 6.20
C SER A 829 23.73 -12.68 6.70
N GLY A 830 23.01 -12.39 7.79
CA GLY A 830 22.07 -13.35 8.40
C GLY A 830 22.76 -14.59 8.97
N SER A 831 24.02 -14.47 9.41
CA SER A 831 24.84 -15.57 9.91
C SER A 831 24.49 -16.03 11.34
N GLY A 832 23.71 -15.24 12.08
CA GLY A 832 23.43 -15.37 13.50
C GLY A 832 24.56 -14.86 14.41
N ASN A 833 25.59 -14.22 13.85
CA ASN A 833 26.67 -13.62 14.64
C ASN A 833 26.55 -12.09 14.60
N PHE A 834 26.10 -11.51 15.69
CA PHE A 834 25.88 -10.08 15.79
C PHE A 834 27.17 -9.28 15.95
N ASP A 835 27.14 -8.04 15.46
CA ASP A 835 28.13 -6.97 15.62
C ASP A 835 29.53 -7.31 15.08
N GLN A 836 29.61 -8.22 14.10
CA GLN A 836 30.86 -8.56 13.44
C GLN A 836 31.36 -7.40 12.56
N PRO A 837 32.64 -7.02 12.64
CA PRO A 837 33.23 -5.98 11.78
C PRO A 837 33.07 -6.31 10.30
N GLY A 838 32.51 -5.39 9.52
CA GLY A 838 32.23 -5.57 8.10
C GLY A 838 30.94 -6.37 7.81
N ASN A 839 30.14 -6.70 8.83
CA ASN A 839 28.87 -7.42 8.70
C ASN A 839 27.74 -6.75 9.52
N ARG A 840 27.78 -5.43 9.60
CA ARG A 840 26.76 -4.60 10.25
C ARG A 840 26.57 -3.31 9.45
N ALA A 841 25.38 -2.73 9.47
CA ALA A 841 25.06 -1.54 8.67
C ALA A 841 23.99 -0.68 9.34
N THR A 842 24.01 0.62 9.09
CA THR A 842 23.00 1.57 9.58
C THR A 842 22.34 2.26 8.40
N TYR A 843 21.02 2.27 8.38
CA TYR A 843 20.19 2.78 7.29
C TYR A 843 19.28 3.89 7.77
N LEU A 844 19.16 4.97 7.00
CA LEU A 844 18.13 6.00 7.20
C LEU A 844 16.75 5.43 6.89
N VAL A 845 15.83 5.53 7.84
CA VAL A 845 14.43 5.06 7.74
C VAL A 845 13.47 6.21 7.49
N SER A 846 13.70 7.39 8.07
CA SER A 846 12.87 8.59 7.85
C SER A 846 13.10 9.21 6.47
N ARG A 847 12.69 8.47 5.44
CA ARG A 847 12.82 8.85 4.03
C ARG A 847 11.61 8.46 3.20
N SER A 848 11.45 9.14 2.07
CA SER A 848 10.37 8.89 1.13
C SER A 848 10.53 7.55 0.41
N ASN A 849 9.49 7.15 -0.32
CA ASN A 849 9.52 5.97 -1.22
C ASN A 849 10.51 6.10 -2.37
N PHE A 850 11.00 7.32 -2.62
CA PHE A 850 12.01 7.62 -3.64
C PHE A 850 13.42 7.79 -3.05
N GLY A 851 13.56 7.64 -1.73
CA GLY A 851 14.83 7.71 -1.01
C GLY A 851 15.21 9.09 -0.49
N ASP A 852 14.38 10.12 -0.71
CA ASP A 852 14.64 11.48 -0.21
C ASP A 852 14.52 11.51 1.32
N GLN A 853 15.50 12.10 2.01
CA GLN A 853 15.43 12.32 3.46
C GLN A 853 14.18 13.15 3.81
N GLY A 854 13.55 12.83 4.95
CA GLY A 854 12.51 13.68 5.52
C GLY A 854 13.03 15.11 5.71
N ASN A 855 12.26 16.11 5.30
CA ASN A 855 12.67 17.52 5.34
C ASN A 855 12.57 18.16 6.74
N GLN A 856 12.08 17.43 7.73
CA GLN A 856 11.84 17.85 9.12
C GLN A 856 12.06 16.66 10.07
N ILE A 857 11.91 16.92 11.37
CA ILE A 857 12.19 15.94 12.44
C ILE A 857 11.35 14.66 12.32
N SER A 858 11.98 13.51 12.58
CA SER A 858 11.36 12.21 12.80
C SER A 858 11.84 11.60 14.13
N TRP A 859 10.96 10.93 14.86
CA TRP A 859 11.22 10.44 16.22
C TRP A 859 10.27 9.29 16.64
N ASP A 860 10.54 8.71 17.81
CA ASP A 860 9.74 7.67 18.49
C ASP A 860 9.51 6.40 17.67
N ALA A 861 10.61 5.89 17.10
CA ALA A 861 10.60 4.71 16.25
C ALA A 861 10.35 3.40 17.02
N ARG A 862 9.50 2.52 16.48
CA ARG A 862 9.24 1.16 17.00
C ARG A 862 9.35 0.12 15.90
N LEU A 863 10.02 -0.99 16.20
CA LEU A 863 10.11 -2.17 15.34
C LEU A 863 9.01 -3.19 15.65
N ASN A 864 8.51 -3.86 14.62
CA ASN A 864 7.78 -5.12 14.77
C ASN A 864 8.75 -6.27 15.21
N ALA A 865 8.24 -7.50 15.34
CA ALA A 865 9.00 -8.59 15.95
C ALA A 865 10.23 -9.01 15.13
N ASP A 866 10.09 -9.14 13.81
CA ASP A 866 11.19 -9.52 12.91
C ASP A 866 12.05 -8.34 12.46
N GLY A 867 11.61 -7.11 12.74
CA GLY A 867 12.27 -5.86 12.39
C GLY A 867 12.11 -5.43 10.93
N SER A 868 11.24 -6.07 10.16
CA SER A 868 10.94 -5.70 8.76
C SER A 868 10.13 -4.42 8.63
N VAL A 869 9.44 -3.99 9.69
CA VAL A 869 8.60 -2.79 9.71
C VAL A 869 8.99 -1.87 10.86
N VAL A 870 9.14 -0.58 10.56
CA VAL A 870 9.34 0.49 11.54
C VAL A 870 8.15 1.44 11.50
N VAL A 871 7.56 1.77 12.64
CA VAL A 871 6.63 2.90 12.76
C VAL A 871 7.32 4.05 13.48
N PHE A 872 7.03 5.28 13.09
CA PHE A 872 7.64 6.47 13.67
C PHE A 872 6.75 7.71 13.48
N GLY A 873 6.93 8.71 14.34
CA GLY A 873 6.30 10.03 14.16
C GLY A 873 7.19 10.96 13.34
N SER A 874 6.64 11.82 12.48
CA SER A 874 7.43 12.84 11.77
C SER A 874 6.64 14.11 11.45
N TYR A 875 7.35 15.25 11.43
CA TYR A 875 6.87 16.53 10.89
C TYR A 875 7.16 16.71 9.39
N ALA A 876 7.72 15.70 8.73
CA ALA A 876 8.23 15.82 7.37
C ALA A 876 7.14 15.67 6.31
N SER A 877 6.86 16.76 5.60
CA SER A 877 5.82 16.84 4.56
C SER A 877 6.18 16.16 3.24
N ASN A 878 7.40 15.62 3.13
CA ASN A 878 7.91 14.99 1.92
C ASN A 878 8.12 13.47 2.05
N LEU A 879 7.74 12.86 3.18
CA LEU A 879 7.84 11.40 3.35
C LEU A 879 6.84 10.65 2.46
N VAL A 880 5.63 11.20 2.30
CA VAL A 880 4.63 10.71 1.35
C VAL A 880 3.98 11.87 0.58
N PRO A 881 3.54 11.67 -0.67
CA PRO A 881 2.75 12.66 -1.37
C PRO A 881 1.40 12.93 -0.68
N GLY A 882 1.02 14.20 -0.59
CA GLY A 882 -0.28 14.62 -0.04
C GLY A 882 -0.29 14.91 1.46
N ASP A 883 0.81 14.66 2.17
CA ASP A 883 0.97 15.15 3.54
C ASP A 883 1.11 16.69 3.55
N SER A 884 0.09 17.36 4.08
CA SER A 884 -0.13 18.80 3.88
C SER A 884 -0.61 19.55 5.13
N ASN A 885 -0.71 18.87 6.28
CA ASN A 885 -1.27 19.43 7.51
C ASN A 885 -0.23 20.24 8.35
N GLU A 886 1.06 20.10 8.05
CA GLU A 886 2.17 20.64 8.85
C GLU A 886 2.10 20.20 10.33
N ARG A 887 1.75 18.92 10.58
CA ARG A 887 1.66 18.33 11.91
C ARG A 887 2.63 17.16 12.06
N PHE A 888 2.68 16.61 13.28
CA PHE A 888 3.39 15.38 13.56
C PHE A 888 2.42 14.28 13.16
N ASP A 889 2.86 13.44 12.26
CA ASP A 889 2.08 12.35 11.71
C ASP A 889 2.78 11.02 11.97
N ILE A 890 1.99 9.94 12.03
CA ILE A 890 2.52 8.60 12.19
C ILE A 890 2.75 8.00 10.82
N PHE A 891 3.94 7.46 10.61
CA PHE A 891 4.32 6.77 9.40
C PHE A 891 4.67 5.32 9.72
N ARG A 892 4.31 4.42 8.81
CA ARG A 892 4.73 3.02 8.81
C ARG A 892 5.65 2.82 7.62
N ARG A 893 6.86 2.31 7.87
CA ARG A 893 7.82 1.97 6.82
C ARG A 893 8.16 0.49 6.86
N GLU A 894 7.76 -0.22 5.81
CA GLU A 894 8.33 -1.51 5.48
C GLU A 894 9.65 -1.27 4.77
N TRP A 895 10.74 -1.92 5.20
CA TRP A 895 12.07 -1.65 4.65
C TRP A 895 12.83 -2.94 4.34
N LEU A 896 13.68 -2.88 3.32
CA LEU A 896 14.53 -3.98 2.90
C LEU A 896 15.95 -3.80 3.44
N PRO A 897 16.73 -4.88 3.63
CA PRO A 897 18.09 -4.83 4.18
C PRO A 897 19.14 -4.05 3.35
N ASP A 898 18.76 -3.46 2.22
CA ASP A 898 19.55 -2.51 1.42
C ASP A 898 19.18 -1.03 1.69
N GLY A 899 18.32 -0.79 2.68
CA GLY A 899 17.77 0.51 3.07
C GLY A 899 16.50 0.90 2.30
N THR A 900 16.17 0.27 1.16
CA THR A 900 14.93 0.57 0.42
C THR A 900 13.69 0.24 1.23
N GLY A 901 12.53 0.64 0.74
CA GLY A 901 11.29 0.42 1.48
C GLY A 901 10.17 1.32 1.05
N PHE A 902 9.02 1.03 1.62
CA PHE A 902 7.76 1.70 1.41
C PHE A 902 7.28 2.32 2.73
N THR A 903 7.18 3.64 2.74
CA THR A 903 6.65 4.53 3.76
C THR A 903 5.19 4.88 3.43
N GLU A 904 4.31 4.68 4.39
CA GLU A 904 2.89 5.01 4.35
C GLU A 904 2.55 5.99 5.50
N LEU A 905 1.64 6.92 5.25
CA LEU A 905 1.04 7.77 6.28
C LEU A 905 -0.13 7.02 6.95
N VAL A 906 0.03 6.75 8.25
CA VAL A 906 -0.87 5.97 9.11
C VAL A 906 -1.92 6.84 9.78
N SER A 907 -1.57 8.08 10.18
CA SER A 907 -2.47 9.02 10.87
C SER A 907 -3.40 9.76 9.92
N ARG A 908 -4.19 9.01 9.15
CA ARG A 908 -5.29 9.55 8.34
C ARG A 908 -6.60 9.48 9.11
N SER A 909 -7.53 10.36 8.78
CA SER A 909 -8.92 10.23 9.21
C SER A 909 -9.54 8.96 8.68
N MET A 910 -10.67 8.55 9.25
CA MET A 910 -11.51 7.47 8.72
C MET A 910 -12.02 7.69 7.28
N THR A 911 -11.83 8.88 6.72
CA THR A 911 -12.17 9.20 5.32
C THR A 911 -10.93 9.29 4.43
N GLY A 912 -9.76 8.92 4.95
CA GLY A 912 -8.48 8.94 4.22
C GLY A 912 -7.80 10.29 4.13
N SER A 913 -8.42 11.34 4.65
CA SER A 913 -7.84 12.67 4.66
C SER A 913 -6.71 12.72 5.70
N VAL A 914 -5.73 13.58 5.47
CA VAL A 914 -4.68 13.83 6.47
C VAL A 914 -5.33 14.48 7.69
N ALA A 915 -5.02 13.98 8.90
CA ALA A 915 -5.58 14.50 10.15
C ALA A 915 -5.21 15.97 10.39
N ASN A 916 -6.08 16.74 11.02
CA ASN A 916 -5.90 18.20 11.19
C ASN A 916 -4.99 18.62 12.37
N ASP A 917 -4.56 17.69 13.21
CA ASP A 917 -3.68 17.94 14.36
C ASP A 917 -2.70 16.78 14.59
N HIS A 918 -1.82 16.92 15.57
CA HIS A 918 -0.72 16.00 15.84
C HIS A 918 -1.16 14.60 16.29
N SER A 919 -0.47 13.59 15.77
CA SER A 919 -0.51 12.19 16.21
C SER A 919 0.83 11.75 16.81
N PHE A 920 0.79 10.90 17.84
CA PHE A 920 1.94 10.58 18.68
C PHE A 920 1.92 9.14 19.25
N SER A 921 3.07 8.74 19.82
CA SER A 921 3.31 7.47 20.53
C SER A 921 2.82 6.23 19.78
N PRO A 922 3.38 5.94 18.59
CA PRO A 922 3.00 4.75 17.84
C PRO A 922 3.47 3.46 18.55
N SER A 923 2.68 2.39 18.43
CA SER A 923 2.98 1.03 18.87
C SER A 923 2.55 0.06 17.76
N ILE A 924 3.31 -1.01 17.51
CA ILE A 924 3.13 -1.89 16.35
C ILE A 924 2.99 -3.36 16.79
N SER A 925 2.10 -4.11 16.14
CA SER A 925 1.93 -5.56 16.32
C SER A 925 3.16 -6.34 15.84
N ASP A 926 3.27 -7.61 16.24
CA ASP A 926 4.47 -8.41 15.95
C ASP A 926 4.64 -8.71 14.46
N ASP A 927 3.54 -8.90 13.75
CA ASP A 927 3.51 -9.06 12.28
C ASP A 927 3.66 -7.73 11.52
N GLY A 928 3.66 -6.61 12.24
CA GLY A 928 3.77 -5.28 11.67
C GLY A 928 2.53 -4.80 10.91
N ALA A 929 1.40 -5.49 11.04
CA ALA A 929 0.19 -5.15 10.31
C ALA A 929 -0.65 -4.09 11.01
N GLN A 930 -0.65 -4.04 12.35
CA GLN A 930 -1.48 -3.09 13.11
C GLN A 930 -0.63 -2.07 13.87
N VAL A 931 -1.08 -0.82 13.89
CA VAL A 931 -0.37 0.29 14.53
C VAL A 931 -1.32 1.09 15.42
N ALA A 932 -1.11 1.07 16.73
CA ALA A 932 -1.85 1.90 17.66
C ALA A 932 -1.14 3.25 17.88
N PHE A 933 -1.88 4.34 17.96
CA PHE A 933 -1.36 5.68 18.23
C PHE A 933 -2.44 6.55 18.89
N TYR A 934 -2.07 7.72 19.42
CA TYR A 934 -3.07 8.69 19.85
C TYR A 934 -2.98 9.97 19.04
N SER A 935 -4.11 10.66 18.88
CA SER A 935 -4.21 11.89 18.09
C SER A 935 -4.92 13.00 18.86
N LEU A 936 -4.55 14.24 18.57
CA LEU A 936 -5.24 15.46 18.99
C LEU A 936 -6.26 15.95 17.96
N ALA A 937 -6.32 15.28 16.80
CA ALA A 937 -7.06 15.75 15.65
C ALA A 937 -8.56 15.46 15.78
N THR A 938 -9.36 16.51 15.67
CA THR A 938 -10.82 16.45 15.82
C THR A 938 -11.55 15.91 14.59
N ASP A 939 -10.81 15.55 13.54
CA ASP A 939 -11.34 15.04 12.27
C ASP A 939 -10.88 13.62 11.96
N MET A 940 -10.18 12.96 12.91
CA MET A 940 -9.88 11.53 12.81
C MET A 940 -11.17 10.70 12.75
N PHE A 941 -12.19 11.15 13.49
CA PHE A 941 -13.51 10.56 13.56
C PHE A 941 -14.59 11.66 13.39
N PRO A 942 -15.61 11.50 12.54
CA PRO A 942 -16.62 12.54 12.25
C PRO A 942 -17.38 13.09 13.46
N ASP A 943 -17.50 12.33 14.55
CA ASP A 943 -18.17 12.75 15.79
C ASP A 943 -17.20 13.01 16.95
N ASP A 944 -15.91 13.19 16.70
CA ASP A 944 -14.97 13.64 17.75
C ASP A 944 -15.22 15.11 18.12
N LEU A 945 -15.90 15.32 19.25
CA LEU A 945 -16.31 16.63 19.76
C LEU A 945 -15.78 16.93 21.17
N ASN A 946 -14.90 16.08 21.72
CA ASN A 946 -14.49 16.17 23.13
C ASN A 946 -13.27 17.09 23.37
N GLU A 947 -12.65 17.62 22.30
CA GLU A 947 -11.39 18.42 22.32
C GLU A 947 -10.25 17.74 23.14
N SER A 948 -10.32 16.42 23.31
CA SER A 948 -9.40 15.60 24.10
C SER A 948 -8.60 14.68 23.18
N SER A 949 -7.45 14.17 23.66
CA SER A 949 -6.70 13.19 22.87
C SER A 949 -7.37 11.82 22.92
N ASP A 950 -7.49 11.17 21.76
CA ASP A 950 -8.08 9.83 21.62
C ASP A 950 -7.10 8.84 21.01
N VAL A 951 -7.32 7.56 21.31
CA VAL A 951 -6.47 6.45 20.85
C VAL A 951 -7.13 5.79 19.65
N PHE A 952 -6.32 5.50 18.64
CA PHE A 952 -6.72 4.89 17.38
C PHE A 952 -5.83 3.70 17.07
N VAL A 953 -6.35 2.73 16.32
CA VAL A 953 -5.57 1.63 15.73
C VAL A 953 -5.71 1.69 14.23
N TYR A 954 -4.57 1.70 13.54
CA TYR A 954 -4.43 1.46 12.11
C TYR A 954 -4.33 -0.05 11.83
N ASP A 955 -5.11 -0.60 10.91
CA ASP A 955 -4.99 -1.95 10.37
C ASP A 955 -4.47 -1.90 8.92
N GLY A 956 -3.28 -2.44 8.74
CA GLY A 956 -2.62 -2.63 7.45
C GLY A 956 -2.85 -4.02 6.85
N ARG A 957 -3.59 -4.92 7.53
CA ARG A 957 -4.10 -6.15 6.92
C ARG A 957 -5.23 -5.75 5.99
N THR A 958 -5.13 -6.13 4.72
CA THR A 958 -6.31 -6.18 3.84
C THR A 958 -7.21 -7.29 4.39
N ILE A 959 -8.33 -6.95 5.01
CA ILE A 959 -9.39 -7.92 5.25
C ILE A 959 -9.90 -8.30 3.86
N TYR A 960 -9.85 -9.60 3.55
CA TYR A 960 -10.63 -10.06 2.42
C TYR A 960 -12.06 -9.94 2.91
N GLY A 961 -12.83 -9.01 2.36
CA GLY A 961 -14.28 -9.05 2.42
C GLY A 961 -14.70 -10.51 2.23
N ASP A 962 -15.29 -11.05 3.28
CA ASP A 962 -15.79 -12.41 3.34
C ASP A 962 -16.64 -12.63 2.08
N VAL A 963 -16.27 -13.63 1.28
CA VAL A 963 -16.92 -13.95 0.00
C VAL A 963 -18.21 -14.75 0.22
N ASP A 964 -18.76 -14.69 1.43
CA ASP A 964 -20.03 -15.28 1.77
C ASP A 964 -21.08 -14.17 1.62
N GLY A 965 -21.62 -14.05 0.41
CA GLY A 965 -22.67 -13.10 0.10
C GLY A 965 -23.87 -13.21 1.04
N ASP A 966 -23.99 -12.26 1.97
CA ASP A 966 -25.23 -11.92 2.65
C ASP A 966 -25.22 -10.43 3.03
N CYS A 967 -25.80 -9.61 2.14
CA CYS A 967 -26.41 -8.37 2.57
C CYS A 967 -27.60 -8.71 3.49
N ALA A 968 -27.47 -8.53 4.80
CA ALA A 968 -28.63 -8.62 5.69
C ALA A 968 -28.59 -7.59 6.82
N VAL A 969 -29.16 -6.41 6.54
CA VAL A 969 -30.01 -5.73 7.52
C VAL A 969 -31.15 -6.68 7.94
N GLY A 970 -31.02 -7.29 9.12
CA GLY A 970 -32.14 -7.76 9.92
C GLY A 970 -32.47 -9.27 9.89
N PHE A 971 -32.24 -9.89 11.05
CA PHE A 971 -32.86 -11.10 11.61
C PHE A 971 -32.37 -12.49 11.14
N SER A 972 -31.77 -13.19 12.13
CA SER A 972 -31.83 -14.63 12.46
C SER A 972 -31.04 -15.67 11.66
N ASP A 973 -29.91 -16.06 12.23
CA ASP A 973 -29.45 -17.42 12.58
C ASP A 973 -29.72 -18.59 11.62
N LEU A 974 -28.62 -19.14 11.08
CA LEU A 974 -28.58 -20.41 10.33
C LEU A 974 -28.60 -21.67 11.24
N ASN A 975 -29.13 -21.55 12.46
CA ASN A 975 -29.35 -22.68 13.37
C ASN A 975 -30.81 -23.18 13.41
N ASP A 976 -31.75 -22.53 12.72
CA ASP A 976 -33.18 -22.87 12.83
C ASP A 976 -33.75 -23.78 11.71
N LEU A 977 -32.89 -24.36 10.86
CA LEU A 977 -33.32 -25.31 9.82
C LEU A 977 -33.00 -26.80 10.12
N LEU A 978 -32.39 -27.10 11.27
CA LEU A 978 -32.11 -28.49 11.67
C LEU A 978 -32.86 -28.99 12.92
N ASP A 979 -33.65 -28.16 13.61
CA ASP A 979 -34.30 -28.56 14.88
C ASP A 979 -35.82 -28.80 14.84
N ASN A 980 -36.45 -28.84 13.66
CA ASN A 980 -37.90 -29.10 13.57
C ASN A 980 -38.34 -30.44 12.96
N TRP A 981 -37.52 -31.49 13.07
CA TRP A 981 -37.98 -32.89 12.92
C TRP A 981 -37.60 -33.72 14.15
N GLY A 982 -38.35 -33.54 15.24
CA GLY A 982 -38.34 -34.48 16.35
C GLY A 982 -38.95 -35.82 15.98
N ALA A 983 -38.13 -36.87 15.83
CA ALA A 983 -38.50 -38.27 16.14
C ALA A 983 -37.31 -39.26 16.10
N SER A 984 -36.64 -39.43 17.25
CA SER A 984 -36.12 -40.70 17.81
C SER A 984 -35.58 -41.82 16.89
N VAL A 985 -34.26 -42.03 16.78
CA VAL A 985 -33.60 -43.37 16.64
C VAL A 985 -32.13 -43.30 17.12
N PRO A 986 -31.60 -44.29 17.90
CA PRO A 986 -30.27 -44.22 18.58
C PRO A 986 -29.07 -44.69 17.71
N PRO A 987 -27.81 -44.51 18.16
CA PRO A 987 -26.62 -44.48 17.31
C PRO A 987 -26.12 -45.86 16.89
N GLY A 988 -25.59 -45.96 15.66
CA GLY A 988 -24.90 -47.16 15.20
C GLY A 988 -24.27 -47.09 13.81
N ARG A 989 -22.92 -47.16 13.82
CA ARG A 989 -22.02 -47.79 12.83
C ARG A 989 -21.77 -47.14 11.46
N PHE A 990 -20.52 -46.68 11.33
CA PHE A 990 -19.54 -46.94 10.25
C PHE A 990 -20.06 -47.54 8.93
N GLY A 991 -19.64 -46.89 7.84
CA GLY A 991 -19.46 -47.56 6.54
C GLY A 991 -19.45 -46.57 5.38
N ASP A 992 -18.24 -46.15 4.99
CA ASP A 992 -17.70 -46.29 3.64
C ASP A 992 -18.70 -46.17 2.47
N LEU A 993 -18.50 -45.19 1.57
CA LEU A 993 -18.11 -45.44 0.18
C LEU A 993 -18.17 -44.17 -0.68
N ASN A 994 -17.11 -44.03 -1.47
CA ASN A 994 -16.96 -43.24 -2.70
C ASN A 994 -18.22 -43.19 -3.59
N GLY A 995 -18.34 -42.12 -4.38
CA GLY A 995 -18.92 -42.20 -5.71
C GLY A 995 -19.78 -41.01 -6.14
N ASP A 996 -19.19 -40.23 -7.04
CA ASP A 996 -19.79 -39.68 -8.26
C ASP A 996 -20.74 -38.47 -8.15
N GLY A 997 -20.47 -37.50 -9.03
CA GLY A 997 -21.01 -36.15 -9.01
C GLY A 997 -22.49 -36.00 -9.34
N VAL A 998 -23.01 -34.83 -8.94
CA VAL A 998 -23.48 -33.78 -9.86
C VAL A 998 -22.95 -32.46 -9.32
#